data_AF-A0A318XQ64-F1
#
_entry.id   AF-A0A318XQ64-F1
#
_cell.length_a   1.000
_cell.length_b   1.000
_cell.length_c   1.000
_cell.angle_alpha   90.00
_cell.angle_beta   90.00
_cell.angle_gamma   90.00
#
_symmetry.space_group_name_H-M   'P 1'
#
loop_
_entity.id
_entity.type
_entity.pdbx_description
1 polymer ?
#
loop_
_entity_poly.entity_id
_entity_poly.type
_entity_poly.pdbx_seq_one_letter_code
_entity_poly.pdbx_strand_id
1 'polypeptide(L)'
;MNKIAVMTWYHYNNFGTVLQVYALNEILKELGHTPGVINYIPDDKRIWTISNIFEEPLLFTNKLLTKIKRSLKVYGTDDNKRDEAFECFRKEHIAMTSSCKTASELYALNRQFDVFICGSDQIWSPDTFNPKYFLDFVSNTSGRIAYAPSMGVAAIENNDVMEHMKKEIQRFKHLSVREGEGSSLIQKLTGQEARVVLDPTLLRDKSMWDRLVSSKEYLNILKRPYLLCYFLGRCERYWHSVSRIAKLLDLEAVVIPVHPNDYKRGFEVIKGAGPKEFLELFSGAEFVCTDSYHGTIFSIINEKPFVVYKRFSDKSKKSQNSRIYSLLRLLGLEGLLYSGNDRESAAGAKDIDYKNVKIIIEEKRKESIKFLKDSIADSLKARTSSEFKITNTCCGCGACEAACPQAAVSMELDGLGFLKAKVDKDSCIKCRVCISVCPFNGKSVPQIGKEGDKLFMGRSKSAEVLNKSSSGGVAHEIASFCCENGYAVTGCIYDNDKRLARHMRIAAGALSGLKALQGSKYLQSHFGQSIKDTIASEKAAVFGTPCQIAGLANLLSSKGIRDNYVLVDLICHGVPSDILWKRYLEELNLRSGRGTLHKADFRYKPMGWQKRYIRIESGEKVYTEKDTKDLFYRFYKAGNCLAESCYECNYRTSGCADIRLGDYWGEKYKREKTGASMVLALTQKGEKLLESLYNAKAVALEENSITDYWEIQHPQNEKKPLFYYRMLSDMKSGNNSLKALADEYCRQYEQARLIYKAAGRCGKIAERLTKVKYFNLKNRRENTNEQRKKND
;
A
#
# COMPACT_ATOMS: atom_id res chain seq x y z
N MET A 1 -28.59 14.66 -5.13
CA MET A 1 -28.14 13.93 -3.94
C MET A 1 -26.64 14.15 -3.78
N ASN A 2 -26.16 14.34 -2.55
CA ASN A 2 -24.72 14.47 -2.26
C ASN A 2 -24.05 13.09 -2.27
N LYS A 3 -22.82 13.02 -2.79
CA LYS A 3 -22.02 11.80 -2.87
C LYS A 3 -21.13 11.68 -1.64
N ILE A 4 -21.22 10.56 -0.92
CA ILE A 4 -20.47 10.31 0.31
C ILE A 4 -19.56 9.10 0.12
N ALA A 5 -18.26 9.27 0.34
CA ALA A 5 -17.32 8.15 0.28
C ALA A 5 -17.21 7.48 1.65
N VAL A 6 -17.20 6.15 1.69
CA VAL A 6 -17.04 5.37 2.93
C VAL A 6 -15.72 4.58 2.88
N MET A 7 -14.84 4.81 3.85
CA MET A 7 -13.56 4.13 4.02
C MET A 7 -13.59 3.20 5.23
N THR A 8 -13.52 1.89 4.99
CA THR A 8 -13.48 0.86 6.03
C THR A 8 -12.97 -0.45 5.46
N TRP A 9 -12.72 -1.45 6.29
CA TRP A 9 -12.54 -2.81 5.83
C TRP A 9 -13.85 -3.33 5.19
N TYR A 10 -13.71 -3.98 4.03
CA TYR A 10 -14.83 -4.62 3.33
C TYR A 10 -14.41 -5.91 2.60
N HIS A 11 -13.11 -6.08 2.30
CA HIS A 11 -12.58 -7.16 1.46
C HIS A 11 -12.34 -8.48 2.20
N TYR A 12 -12.35 -8.47 3.53
CA TYR A 12 -12.23 -9.70 4.32
C TYR A 12 -13.57 -10.44 4.39
N ASN A 13 -13.56 -11.77 4.28
CA ASN A 13 -14.74 -12.63 4.49
C ASN A 13 -15.05 -12.76 5.99
N ASN A 14 -15.40 -11.63 6.61
CA ASN A 14 -15.85 -11.50 7.98
C ASN A 14 -17.27 -10.91 7.97
N PHE A 15 -18.22 -11.62 8.61
CA PHE A 15 -19.64 -11.23 8.61
C PHE A 15 -19.84 -9.82 9.18
N GLY A 16 -19.23 -9.52 10.32
CA GLY A 16 -19.33 -8.21 10.96
C GLY A 16 -18.79 -7.09 10.08
N THR A 17 -17.61 -7.29 9.49
CA THR A 17 -16.99 -6.31 8.59
C THR A 17 -17.87 -5.99 7.40
N VAL A 18 -18.51 -6.97 6.74
CA VAL A 18 -19.38 -6.71 5.58
C VAL A 18 -20.74 -6.11 5.99
N LEU A 19 -21.35 -6.59 7.07
CA LEU A 19 -22.70 -6.18 7.48
C LEU A 19 -22.71 -4.75 8.03
N GLN A 20 -21.67 -4.30 8.74
CA GLN A 20 -21.58 -2.90 9.17
C GLN A 20 -21.43 -1.93 7.98
N VAL A 21 -20.71 -2.34 6.92
CA VAL A 21 -20.58 -1.55 5.69
C VAL A 21 -21.93 -1.41 5.01
N TYR A 22 -22.65 -2.53 4.88
CA TYR A 22 -23.99 -2.54 4.33
C TYR A 22 -24.92 -1.60 5.11
N ALA A 23 -24.98 -1.76 6.44
CA ALA A 23 -25.84 -0.93 7.28
C ALA A 23 -25.56 0.56 7.11
N LEU A 24 -24.28 0.98 7.17
CA LEU A 24 -23.92 2.38 7.00
C LEU A 24 -24.33 2.91 5.61
N ASN A 25 -24.16 2.11 4.54
CA ASN A 25 -24.58 2.51 3.20
C ASN A 25 -26.10 2.71 3.12
N GLU A 26 -26.90 1.79 3.66
CA GLU A 26 -28.36 1.92 3.64
C GLU A 26 -28.84 3.15 4.42
N ILE A 27 -28.24 3.41 5.59
CA ILE A 27 -28.58 4.58 6.39
C ILE A 27 -28.26 5.88 5.66
N LEU A 28 -27.12 5.94 4.95
CA LEU A 28 -26.78 7.10 4.13
C LEU A 28 -27.76 7.30 2.96
N LYS A 29 -28.24 6.22 2.33
CA LYS A 29 -29.28 6.28 1.30
C LYS A 29 -30.60 6.82 1.85
N GLU A 30 -31.03 6.31 3.01
CA GLU A 30 -32.23 6.76 3.71
C GLU A 30 -32.14 8.24 4.13
N LEU A 31 -30.93 8.73 4.45
CA LEU A 31 -30.67 10.16 4.71
C LEU A 31 -30.62 11.03 3.44
N GLY A 32 -30.85 10.46 2.24
CA GLY A 32 -30.92 11.19 0.97
C GLY A 32 -29.55 11.39 0.27
N HIS A 33 -28.57 10.55 0.59
CA HIS A 33 -27.22 10.60 0.01
C HIS A 33 -26.92 9.41 -0.90
N THR A 34 -25.90 9.56 -1.74
CA THR A 34 -25.40 8.49 -2.61
C THR A 34 -24.06 8.00 -2.06
N PRO A 35 -24.02 6.89 -1.29
CA PRO A 35 -22.78 6.39 -0.74
C PRO A 35 -21.96 5.62 -1.79
N GLY A 36 -20.63 5.64 -1.65
CA GLY A 36 -19.71 4.81 -2.40
C GLY A 36 -18.58 4.31 -1.51
N VAL A 37 -18.43 2.98 -1.41
CA VAL A 37 -17.36 2.37 -0.62
C VAL A 37 -16.05 2.45 -1.38
N ILE A 38 -15.02 3.01 -0.74
CA ILE A 38 -13.71 3.17 -1.36
C ILE A 38 -13.07 1.79 -1.53
N ASN A 39 -12.82 1.43 -2.78
CA ASN A 39 -12.19 0.16 -3.17
C ASN A 39 -10.67 0.21 -2.94
N TYR A 40 -10.27 0.32 -1.68
CA TYR A 40 -8.88 0.34 -1.23
C TYR A 40 -8.55 -0.96 -0.51
N ILE A 41 -7.73 -1.79 -1.15
CA ILE A 41 -7.18 -3.00 -0.53
C ILE A 41 -5.72 -2.69 -0.19
N PRO A 42 -5.34 -2.66 1.11
CA PRO A 42 -3.96 -2.46 1.49
C PRO A 42 -3.12 -3.66 1.01
N ASP A 43 -1.94 -3.40 0.47
CA ASP A 43 -1.00 -4.41 -0.06
C ASP A 43 -0.28 -5.24 1.05
N ASP A 44 -0.97 -5.47 2.19
CA ASP A 44 -0.66 -6.27 3.39
C ASP A 44 0.81 -6.77 3.54
N LYS A 45 1.64 -6.40 4.51
CA LYS A 45 1.49 -6.49 5.98
C LYS A 45 2.52 -5.60 6.70
N ARG A 46 2.10 -5.08 7.86
CA ARG A 46 2.89 -4.58 9.01
C ARG A 46 3.59 -3.22 8.87
N ILE A 47 3.40 -2.45 9.94
CA ILE A 47 4.09 -1.21 10.28
C ILE A 47 5.59 -1.47 10.30
N TRP A 48 6.38 -0.71 9.53
CA TRP A 48 7.84 -0.79 9.59
C TRP A 48 8.34 0.05 10.76
N THR A 49 8.42 -0.58 11.94
CA THR A 49 9.16 -0.06 13.09
C THR A 49 10.57 -0.66 13.11
N ILE A 50 11.48 0.04 13.78
CA ILE A 50 12.84 -0.44 14.09
C ILE A 50 12.79 -1.81 14.81
N SER A 51 11.81 -2.03 15.70
CA SER A 51 11.63 -3.30 16.42
C SER A 51 11.19 -4.46 15.52
N ASN A 52 10.36 -4.21 14.50
CA ASN A 52 9.78 -5.24 13.65
C ASN A 52 10.82 -5.87 12.69
N ILE A 53 11.96 -5.22 12.47
CA ILE A 53 13.03 -5.74 11.61
C ILE A 53 13.75 -6.94 12.26
N PHE A 54 13.75 -7.03 13.61
CA PHE A 54 14.36 -8.15 14.35
C PHE A 54 13.46 -9.39 14.45
N GLU A 55 12.14 -9.25 14.30
CA GLU A 55 11.20 -10.38 14.33
C GLU A 55 11.12 -11.12 12.98
N GLU A 56 11.52 -10.48 11.89
CA GLU A 56 11.40 -10.99 10.51
C GLU A 56 12.24 -12.24 10.13
N PRO A 57 13.42 -12.56 10.71
CA PRO A 57 14.18 -13.75 10.33
C PRO A 57 13.43 -15.07 10.58
N LEU A 58 12.70 -15.16 11.71
CA LEU A 58 11.93 -16.34 12.13
C LEU A 58 10.57 -16.46 11.41
N LEU A 59 10.10 -15.38 10.77
CA LEU A 59 8.87 -15.37 9.98
C LEU A 59 9.08 -15.91 8.57
N PHE A 60 10.31 -15.91 8.03
CA PHE A 60 10.60 -16.50 6.72
C PHE A 60 10.64 -18.03 6.78
N THR A 61 11.20 -18.61 7.86
CA THR A 61 11.10 -20.05 8.12
C THR A 61 9.63 -20.44 8.33
N ASN A 62 8.85 -19.62 9.04
CA ASN A 62 7.41 -19.81 9.17
C ASN A 62 6.62 -19.61 7.87
N LYS A 63 7.03 -18.72 6.95
CA LYS A 63 6.42 -18.53 5.61
C LYS A 63 6.72 -19.70 4.69
N LEU A 64 7.94 -20.23 4.71
CA LEU A 64 8.30 -21.43 3.96
C LEU A 64 7.58 -22.65 4.55
N LEU A 65 7.53 -22.78 5.88
CA LEU A 65 6.76 -23.82 6.56
C LEU A 65 5.25 -23.68 6.37
N THR A 66 4.68 -22.47 6.30
CA THR A 66 3.25 -22.27 5.98
C THR A 66 2.95 -22.47 4.51
N LYS A 67 3.89 -22.16 3.59
CA LYS A 67 3.76 -22.47 2.16
C LYS A 67 3.88 -23.98 1.91
N ILE A 68 4.77 -24.66 2.65
CA ILE A 68 4.90 -26.12 2.70
C ILE A 68 3.67 -26.75 3.35
N LYS A 69 3.13 -26.21 4.45
CA LYS A 69 1.87 -26.66 5.09
C LYS A 69 0.62 -26.33 4.25
N ARG A 70 0.68 -25.32 3.37
CA ARG A 70 -0.36 -25.03 2.36
C ARG A 70 -0.27 -25.98 1.17
N SER A 71 0.94 -26.31 0.71
CA SER A 71 1.14 -27.28 -0.38
C SER A 71 0.93 -28.73 0.08
N LEU A 72 1.17 -29.03 1.36
CA LEU A 72 0.86 -30.29 2.03
C LEU A 72 -0.50 -30.14 2.74
N LYS A 73 -1.59 -30.33 2.00
CA LYS A 73 -3.02 -30.29 2.38
C LYS A 73 -3.36 -30.89 3.76
N VAL A 74 -3.10 -30.22 4.88
CA VAL A 74 -3.37 -30.75 6.25
C VAL A 74 -4.25 -29.86 7.13
N TYR A 75 -4.74 -28.70 6.66
CA TYR A 75 -5.68 -27.90 7.46
C TYR A 75 -6.95 -27.54 6.66
N GLY A 76 -8.00 -28.32 6.90
CA GLY A 76 -9.44 -28.02 6.77
C GLY A 76 -9.90 -27.13 5.61
N THR A 77 -10.23 -27.77 4.48
CA THR A 77 -11.15 -27.39 3.39
C THR A 77 -11.46 -25.90 3.19
N ASP A 78 -10.97 -25.33 2.08
CA ASP A 78 -11.51 -24.09 1.50
C ASP A 78 -13.04 -24.21 1.37
N ASP A 79 -13.78 -23.34 2.05
CA ASP A 79 -15.24 -23.23 1.91
C ASP A 79 -15.53 -22.27 0.76
N ASN A 80 -15.26 -22.72 -0.47
CA ASN A 80 -15.44 -21.91 -1.69
C ASN A 80 -16.86 -21.33 -1.80
N LYS A 81 -17.87 -22.07 -1.31
CA LYS A 81 -19.26 -21.62 -1.30
C LYS A 81 -19.46 -20.38 -0.42
N ARG A 82 -18.80 -20.33 0.74
CA ARG A 82 -18.80 -19.12 1.59
C ARG A 82 -18.14 -17.97 0.84
N ASP A 83 -16.98 -18.19 0.22
CA ASP A 83 -16.27 -17.14 -0.51
C ASP A 83 -17.14 -16.57 -1.66
N GLU A 84 -17.81 -17.44 -2.40
CA GLU A 84 -18.79 -17.08 -3.44
C GLU A 84 -19.97 -16.28 -2.86
N ALA A 85 -20.53 -16.70 -1.72
CA ALA A 85 -21.64 -16.01 -1.07
C ALA A 85 -21.25 -14.60 -0.59
N PHE A 86 -20.04 -14.42 -0.05
CA PHE A 86 -19.50 -13.10 0.30
C PHE A 86 -19.28 -12.20 -0.93
N GLU A 87 -18.72 -12.74 -2.01
CA GLU A 87 -18.54 -11.98 -3.26
C GLU A 87 -19.88 -11.58 -3.88
N CYS A 88 -20.86 -12.49 -3.87
CA CYS A 88 -22.21 -12.22 -4.34
C CYS A 88 -22.84 -11.06 -3.54
N PHE A 89 -22.81 -11.16 -2.20
CA PHE A 89 -23.34 -10.12 -1.32
C PHE A 89 -22.68 -8.75 -1.56
N ARG A 90 -21.34 -8.71 -1.72
CA ARG A 90 -20.62 -7.47 -2.02
C ARG A 90 -21.05 -6.86 -3.35
N LYS A 91 -21.17 -7.66 -4.41
CA LYS A 91 -21.58 -7.19 -5.74
C LYS A 91 -23.01 -6.68 -5.77
N GLU A 92 -23.92 -7.35 -5.05
CA GLU A 92 -25.34 -6.99 -5.02
C GLU A 92 -25.63 -5.75 -4.19
N HIS A 93 -24.95 -5.60 -3.04
CA HIS A 93 -25.38 -4.63 -2.03
C HIS A 93 -24.39 -3.48 -1.78
N ILE A 94 -23.14 -3.57 -2.24
CA ILE A 94 -22.10 -2.58 -1.97
C ILE A 94 -21.62 -1.92 -3.25
N ALA A 95 -22.03 -0.67 -3.47
CA ALA A 95 -21.52 0.15 -4.56
C ALA A 95 -20.10 0.64 -4.23
N MET A 96 -19.10 0.18 -4.99
CA MET A 96 -17.69 0.51 -4.78
C MET A 96 -17.17 1.54 -5.78
N THR A 97 -16.14 2.28 -5.39
CA THR A 97 -15.34 3.09 -6.33
C THR A 97 -14.52 2.20 -7.27
N SER A 98 -13.90 2.81 -8.28
CA SER A 98 -12.76 2.18 -8.96
C SER A 98 -11.69 1.78 -7.95
N SER A 99 -10.95 0.70 -8.25
CA SER A 99 -9.82 0.27 -7.41
C SER A 99 -8.84 1.42 -7.19
N CYS A 100 -8.52 1.67 -5.93
CA CYS A 100 -7.54 2.65 -5.51
C CYS A 100 -6.42 1.90 -4.79
N LYS A 101 -5.20 2.00 -5.29
CA LYS A 101 -3.99 1.38 -4.72
C LYS A 101 -3.06 2.45 -4.15
N THR A 102 -2.99 3.62 -4.80
CA THR A 102 -2.07 4.70 -4.40
C THR A 102 -2.78 5.92 -3.84
N ALA A 103 -2.02 6.75 -3.14
CA ALA A 103 -2.45 8.00 -2.51
C ALA A 103 -2.95 8.98 -3.56
N SER A 104 -2.39 8.94 -4.78
CA SER A 104 -2.84 9.77 -5.90
C SER A 104 -4.21 9.35 -6.45
N GLU A 105 -4.51 8.05 -6.47
CA GLU A 105 -5.81 7.51 -6.87
C GLU A 105 -6.87 7.80 -5.80
N LEU A 106 -6.53 7.62 -4.52
CA LEU A 106 -7.38 8.03 -3.40
C LEU A 106 -7.64 9.54 -3.41
N TYR A 107 -6.62 10.35 -3.67
CA TYR A 107 -6.77 11.81 -3.76
C TYR A 107 -7.69 12.23 -4.90
N ALA A 108 -7.73 11.49 -6.01
CA ALA A 108 -8.62 11.77 -7.13
C ALA A 108 -10.12 11.69 -6.73
N LEU A 109 -10.45 10.94 -5.68
CA LEU A 109 -11.82 10.83 -5.16
C LEU A 109 -12.35 12.16 -4.61
N ASN A 110 -11.48 13.10 -4.20
CA ASN A 110 -11.89 14.45 -3.77
C ASN A 110 -12.66 15.22 -4.85
N ARG A 111 -12.58 14.81 -6.12
CA ARG A 111 -13.34 15.40 -7.23
C ARG A 111 -14.67 14.67 -7.50
N GLN A 112 -14.86 13.51 -6.89
CA GLN A 112 -16.02 12.64 -7.11
C GLN A 112 -16.99 12.64 -5.92
N PHE A 113 -16.50 12.93 -4.72
CA PHE A 113 -17.26 12.87 -3.47
C PHE A 113 -17.21 14.19 -2.71
N ASP A 114 -18.29 14.47 -2.00
CA ASP A 114 -18.50 15.71 -1.26
C ASP A 114 -18.02 15.60 0.19
N VAL A 115 -18.20 14.43 0.79
CA VAL A 115 -17.87 14.10 2.18
C VAL A 115 -17.23 12.71 2.23
N PHE A 116 -16.31 12.52 3.16
CA PHE A 116 -15.62 11.26 3.41
C PHE A 116 -15.86 10.81 4.84
N ILE A 117 -16.37 9.59 5.00
CA ILE A 117 -16.62 8.96 6.28
C ILE A 117 -15.65 7.78 6.42
N CYS A 118 -14.96 7.65 7.54
CA CYS A 118 -14.22 6.44 7.88
C CYS A 118 -14.84 5.73 9.09
N GLY A 119 -14.76 4.40 9.07
CA GLY A 119 -15.38 3.50 10.05
C GLY A 119 -16.58 2.74 9.44
N SER A 120 -17.25 1.84 10.18
CA SER A 120 -16.93 1.35 11.52
C SER A 120 -15.76 0.33 11.46
N ASP A 121 -15.72 -0.63 12.38
CA ASP A 121 -14.66 -1.67 12.54
C ASP A 121 -13.31 -1.16 13.07
N GLN A 122 -12.34 -2.06 13.29
CA GLN A 122 -11.06 -1.80 13.96
C GLN A 122 -10.02 -1.15 13.04
N ILE A 123 -10.46 -0.25 12.16
CA ILE A 123 -9.62 0.39 11.15
C ILE A 123 -8.58 1.34 11.75
N TRP A 124 -8.74 1.72 13.02
CA TRP A 124 -7.80 2.56 13.79
C TRP A 124 -6.95 1.73 14.77
N SER A 125 -6.90 0.41 14.60
CA SER A 125 -6.02 -0.46 15.40
C SER A 125 -4.54 -0.07 15.24
N PRO A 126 -3.83 0.22 16.34
CA PRO A 126 -2.41 0.58 16.30
C PRO A 126 -1.49 -0.51 15.76
N ASP A 127 -1.87 -1.79 15.85
CA ASP A 127 -1.06 -2.92 15.31
C ASP A 127 -1.06 -2.96 13.77
N THR A 128 -2.05 -2.32 13.15
CA THR A 128 -2.27 -2.27 11.70
C THR A 128 -2.41 -0.84 11.19
N PHE A 129 -1.77 0.12 11.87
CA PHE A 129 -1.83 1.54 11.50
C PHE A 129 -1.55 1.76 10.01
N ASN A 130 -2.48 2.45 9.37
CA ASN A 130 -2.35 2.91 7.99
C ASN A 130 -3.09 4.25 7.87
N PRO A 131 -2.40 5.35 7.54
CA PRO A 131 -2.98 6.70 7.53
C PRO A 131 -4.13 6.86 6.53
N LYS A 132 -4.25 5.98 5.52
CA LYS A 132 -5.34 6.01 4.55
C LYS A 132 -6.71 5.73 5.19
N TYR A 133 -6.77 4.92 6.26
CA TYR A 133 -7.99 4.72 7.05
C TYR A 133 -8.33 5.90 7.98
N PHE A 134 -7.44 6.89 8.08
CA PHE A 134 -7.68 8.19 8.71
C PHE A 134 -7.97 9.29 7.68
N LEU A 135 -8.25 8.91 6.42
CA LEU A 135 -8.60 9.83 5.34
C LEU A 135 -7.49 10.86 5.05
N ASP A 136 -6.23 10.44 5.14
CA ASP A 136 -5.06 11.32 4.96
C ASP A 136 -5.02 12.04 3.58
N PHE A 137 -5.63 11.43 2.57
CA PHE A 137 -5.78 11.92 1.20
C PHE A 137 -6.92 12.92 1.00
N VAL A 138 -7.77 13.18 2.01
CA VAL A 138 -8.90 14.11 1.84
C VAL A 138 -8.40 15.55 2.00
N SER A 139 -8.53 16.35 0.95
CA SER A 139 -8.01 17.73 0.87
C SER A 139 -8.74 18.70 1.83
N ASN A 140 -10.07 18.66 1.84
CA ASN A 140 -10.88 19.45 2.78
C ASN A 140 -10.99 18.73 4.13
N THR A 141 -10.28 19.22 5.15
CA THR A 141 -10.34 18.66 6.52
C THR A 141 -11.75 18.69 7.10
N SER A 142 -12.55 19.70 6.77
CA SER A 142 -13.94 19.80 7.23
C SER A 142 -14.87 18.76 6.58
N GLY A 143 -14.44 18.13 5.49
CA GLY A 143 -15.17 17.07 4.79
C GLY A 143 -14.91 15.67 5.33
N ARG A 144 -14.24 15.53 6.49
CA ARG A 144 -13.89 14.24 7.10
C ARG A 144 -14.72 13.96 8.34
N ILE A 145 -15.28 12.77 8.40
CA ILE A 145 -16.07 12.29 9.53
C ILE A 145 -15.51 10.93 9.96
N ALA A 146 -15.15 10.80 11.23
CA ALA A 146 -14.94 9.51 11.84
C ALA A 146 -16.29 9.05 12.41
N TYR A 147 -16.82 7.94 11.89
CA TYR A 147 -18.04 7.33 12.40
C TYR A 147 -17.75 5.94 12.97
N ALA A 148 -17.73 5.83 14.29
CA ALA A 148 -17.52 4.57 15.02
C ALA A 148 -16.23 3.76 14.70
N PRO A 149 -15.09 4.32 14.24
CA PRO A 149 -13.86 3.55 14.19
C PRO A 149 -13.48 3.04 15.59
N SER A 150 -12.89 1.84 15.64
CA SER A 150 -12.36 1.26 16.88
C SER A 150 -10.84 1.18 16.84
N MET A 151 -10.23 1.49 17.98
CA MET A 151 -8.81 1.22 18.21
C MET A 151 -8.59 -0.21 18.73
N GLY A 152 -9.58 -0.75 19.45
CA GLY A 152 -9.58 -2.14 19.90
C GLY A 152 -8.50 -2.50 20.93
N VAL A 153 -7.80 -1.51 21.47
CA VAL A 153 -6.76 -1.66 22.50
C VAL A 153 -6.88 -0.54 23.52
N ALA A 154 -6.37 -0.76 24.73
CA ALA A 154 -6.42 0.24 25.81
C ALA A 154 -5.23 1.23 25.77
N ALA A 155 -4.17 0.91 25.03
CA ALA A 155 -2.96 1.74 24.94
C ALA A 155 -2.23 1.53 23.61
N ILE A 156 -1.47 2.55 23.19
CA ILE A 156 -0.56 2.51 22.04
C ILE A 156 0.88 2.38 22.57
N GLU A 157 1.55 1.28 22.28
CA GLU A 157 2.91 1.01 22.81
C GLU A 157 4.02 1.66 21.97
N ASN A 158 3.82 1.80 20.65
CA ASN A 158 4.85 2.34 19.77
C ASN A 158 4.73 3.86 19.63
N ASN A 159 5.77 4.60 20.02
CA ASN A 159 5.79 6.07 19.98
C ASN A 159 5.64 6.65 18.57
N ASP A 160 6.24 6.03 17.55
CA ASP A 160 6.08 6.51 16.17
C ASP A 160 4.61 6.32 15.72
N VAL A 161 4.00 5.16 15.99
CA VAL A 161 2.57 4.94 15.71
C VAL A 161 1.70 5.94 16.46
N MET A 162 2.02 6.19 17.73
CA MET A 162 1.29 7.14 18.58
C MET A 162 1.32 8.55 17.99
N GLU A 163 2.48 9.04 17.58
CA GLU A 163 2.63 10.39 17.03
C GLU A 163 1.95 10.52 15.66
N HIS A 164 2.06 9.49 14.81
CA HIS A 164 1.35 9.49 13.52
C HIS A 164 -0.17 9.43 13.71
N MET A 165 -0.69 8.57 14.59
CA MET A 165 -2.12 8.52 14.91
C MET A 165 -2.62 9.85 15.48
N LYS A 166 -1.88 10.45 16.41
CA LYS A 166 -2.19 11.78 16.98
C LYS A 166 -2.35 12.82 15.87
N LYS A 167 -1.37 12.92 14.98
CA LYS A 167 -1.40 13.85 13.84
C LYS A 167 -2.62 13.63 12.93
N GLU A 168 -2.96 12.38 12.65
CA GLU A 168 -4.08 12.06 11.77
C GLU A 168 -5.45 12.34 12.43
N ILE A 169 -5.61 11.98 13.69
CA ILE A 169 -6.85 12.20 14.46
C ILE A 169 -7.13 13.70 14.66
N GLN A 170 -6.10 14.50 14.91
CA GLN A 170 -6.21 15.97 15.05
C GLN A 170 -6.82 16.68 13.84
N ARG A 171 -6.87 16.03 12.68
CA ARG A 171 -7.43 16.59 11.46
C ARG A 171 -8.95 16.42 11.36
N PHE A 172 -9.59 15.69 12.28
CA PHE A 172 -11.03 15.47 12.30
C PHE A 172 -11.75 16.56 13.10
N LYS A 173 -12.71 17.23 12.45
CA LYS A 173 -13.70 18.09 13.11
C LYS A 173 -14.83 17.26 13.74
N HIS A 174 -15.27 16.23 13.03
CA HIS A 174 -16.35 15.34 13.45
C HIS A 174 -15.76 14.00 13.86
N LEU A 175 -15.74 13.75 15.18
CA LEU A 175 -15.07 12.61 15.77
C LEU A 175 -16.03 11.79 16.62
N SER A 176 -16.27 10.55 16.21
CA SER A 176 -16.89 9.55 17.05
C SER A 176 -16.10 8.25 17.04
N VAL A 177 -16.37 7.40 18.02
CA VAL A 177 -15.78 6.07 18.21
C VAL A 177 -16.84 5.11 18.72
N ARG A 178 -16.56 3.82 18.63
CA ARG A 178 -17.53 2.77 19.03
C ARG A 178 -17.47 2.41 20.52
N GLU A 179 -16.34 2.61 21.17
CA GLU A 179 -16.12 2.21 22.56
C GLU A 179 -15.54 3.35 23.42
N GLY A 180 -15.91 3.37 24.71
CA GLY A 180 -15.49 4.40 25.64
C GLY A 180 -13.98 4.45 25.85
N GLU A 181 -13.30 3.30 25.86
CA GLU A 181 -11.84 3.22 25.96
C GLU A 181 -11.13 3.91 24.79
N GLY A 182 -11.69 3.79 23.58
CA GLY A 182 -11.22 4.50 22.40
C GLY A 182 -11.36 6.01 22.54
N SER A 183 -12.47 6.47 23.11
CA SER A 183 -12.69 7.90 23.39
C SER A 183 -11.67 8.44 24.39
N SER A 184 -11.46 7.73 25.50
CA SER A 184 -10.46 8.09 26.51
C SER A 184 -9.04 8.12 25.94
N LEU A 185 -8.71 7.18 25.05
CA LEU A 185 -7.41 7.14 24.40
C LEU A 185 -7.22 8.33 23.45
N ILE A 186 -8.23 8.70 22.67
CA ILE A 186 -8.21 9.90 21.83
C ILE A 186 -8.03 11.16 22.69
N GLN A 187 -8.81 11.33 23.75
CA GLN A 187 -8.72 12.49 24.65
C GLN A 187 -7.31 12.63 25.22
N LYS A 188 -6.68 11.51 25.64
CA LYS A 188 -5.31 11.51 26.14
C LYS A 188 -4.27 11.85 25.06
N LEU A 189 -4.48 11.41 23.82
CA LEU A 189 -3.54 11.60 22.71
C LEU A 189 -3.60 13.01 22.10
N THR A 190 -4.81 13.53 21.88
CA THR A 190 -5.04 14.74 21.09
C THR A 190 -5.66 15.89 21.88
N GLY A 191 -6.25 15.62 23.05
CA GLY A 191 -7.05 16.57 23.81
C GLY A 191 -8.48 16.76 23.26
N GLN A 192 -8.87 16.04 22.21
CA GLN A 192 -10.20 16.13 21.60
C GLN A 192 -11.16 15.09 22.16
N GLU A 193 -12.41 15.49 22.36
CA GLU A 193 -13.47 14.57 22.75
C GLU A 193 -14.01 13.83 21.51
N ALA A 194 -14.11 12.50 21.61
CA ALA A 194 -14.77 11.68 20.60
C ALA A 194 -16.12 11.20 21.14
N ARG A 195 -17.20 11.43 20.38
CA ARG A 195 -18.51 10.92 20.81
C ARG A 195 -18.53 9.38 20.74
N VAL A 196 -19.01 8.72 21.78
CA VAL A 196 -19.29 7.28 21.71
C VAL A 196 -20.64 7.09 20.99
N VAL A 197 -20.63 6.37 19.86
CA VAL A 197 -21.82 6.12 19.03
C VAL A 197 -22.02 4.62 18.81
N LEU A 198 -23.24 4.24 18.42
CA LEU A 198 -23.54 2.85 18.06
C LEU A 198 -22.82 2.43 16.77
N ASP A 199 -22.45 1.15 16.73
CA ASP A 199 -22.03 0.49 15.50
C ASP A 199 -23.14 0.63 14.43
N PRO A 200 -22.81 0.81 13.13
CA PRO A 200 -23.81 0.92 12.06
C PRO A 200 -24.85 -0.18 12.09
N THR A 201 -24.49 -1.38 12.53
CA THR A 201 -25.41 -2.52 12.58
C THR A 201 -26.59 -2.33 13.56
N LEU A 202 -26.47 -1.44 14.55
CA LEU A 202 -27.52 -1.12 15.53
C LEU A 202 -28.32 0.15 15.22
N LEU A 203 -28.00 0.84 14.11
CA LEU A 203 -28.65 2.10 13.74
C LEU A 203 -30.05 1.95 13.14
N ARG A 204 -30.49 0.71 12.91
CA ARG A 204 -31.86 0.35 12.55
C ARG A 204 -32.31 -0.86 13.35
N ASP A 205 -33.62 -1.07 13.37
CA ASP A 205 -34.23 -2.22 14.00
C ASP A 205 -34.06 -3.50 13.15
N LYS A 206 -34.59 -4.60 13.67
CA LYS A 206 -34.56 -5.91 13.04
C LYS A 206 -35.14 -5.91 11.62
N SER A 207 -36.10 -5.03 11.31
CA SER A 207 -36.79 -5.03 10.01
C SER A 207 -35.84 -4.77 8.84
N MET A 208 -34.74 -4.03 9.05
CA MET A 208 -33.72 -3.82 8.03
C MET A 208 -33.07 -5.14 7.61
N TRP A 209 -32.79 -6.00 8.59
CA TRP A 209 -32.14 -7.27 8.38
C TRP A 209 -33.10 -8.32 7.83
N ASP A 210 -34.35 -8.33 8.29
CA ASP A 210 -35.38 -9.24 7.80
C ASP A 210 -35.64 -9.07 6.30
N ARG A 211 -35.49 -7.85 5.75
CA ARG A 211 -35.59 -7.59 4.30
C ARG A 211 -34.51 -8.28 3.46
N LEU A 212 -33.36 -8.62 4.05
CA LEU A 212 -32.28 -9.34 3.35
C LEU A 212 -32.50 -10.87 3.35
N VAL A 213 -33.33 -11.39 4.25
CA VAL A 213 -33.53 -12.82 4.51
C VAL A 213 -34.91 -13.24 4.00
N SER A 214 -35.09 -13.27 2.67
CA SER A 214 -36.42 -13.49 2.05
C SER A 214 -36.78 -14.94 1.76
N SER A 215 -35.82 -15.87 1.66
CA SER A 215 -36.09 -17.26 1.25
C SER A 215 -36.17 -18.27 2.41
N LYS A 216 -35.62 -17.95 3.59
CA LYS A 216 -35.52 -18.85 4.77
C LYS A 216 -35.03 -20.28 4.45
N GLU A 217 -34.26 -20.43 3.37
CA GLU A 217 -33.89 -21.73 2.81
C GLU A 217 -32.98 -22.52 3.76
N TYR A 218 -32.19 -21.84 4.59
CA TYR A 218 -31.25 -22.50 5.52
C TYR A 218 -31.92 -22.94 6.82
N LEU A 219 -32.94 -22.22 7.31
CA LEU A 219 -33.74 -22.68 8.45
C LEU A 219 -34.45 -23.99 8.14
N ASN A 220 -34.83 -24.22 6.89
CA ASN A 220 -35.46 -25.48 6.48
C ASN A 220 -34.51 -26.69 6.58
N ILE A 221 -33.19 -26.47 6.65
CA ILE A 221 -32.18 -27.53 6.86
C ILE A 221 -32.14 -27.94 8.34
N LEU A 222 -32.36 -26.99 9.25
CA LEU A 222 -32.31 -27.21 10.69
C LEU A 222 -33.67 -27.68 11.21
N LYS A 223 -33.78 -28.99 11.44
CA LYS A 223 -35.04 -29.64 11.82
C LYS A 223 -35.37 -29.57 13.32
N ARG A 224 -34.43 -29.11 14.15
CA ARG A 224 -34.58 -29.01 15.61
C ARG A 224 -34.26 -27.59 16.10
N PRO A 225 -34.87 -27.15 17.22
CA PRO A 225 -34.43 -25.94 17.92
C PRO A 225 -32.95 -26.04 18.30
N TYR A 226 -32.21 -24.94 18.12
CA TYR A 226 -30.75 -24.97 18.21
C TYR A 226 -30.14 -23.83 19.02
N LEU A 227 -28.98 -24.15 19.58
CA LEU A 227 -28.02 -23.22 20.16
C LEU A 227 -26.97 -22.89 19.11
N LEU A 228 -26.91 -21.62 18.69
CA LEU A 228 -25.96 -21.15 17.69
C LEU A 228 -24.60 -20.80 18.33
N CYS A 229 -23.53 -21.28 17.71
CA CYS A 229 -22.15 -21.01 18.11
C CYS A 229 -21.42 -20.23 17.03
N TYR A 230 -20.94 -19.04 17.39
CA TYR A 230 -20.07 -18.24 16.53
C TYR A 230 -18.87 -17.71 17.33
N PHE A 231 -17.71 -18.35 17.15
CA PHE A 231 -16.49 -18.03 17.88
C PHE A 231 -15.35 -17.62 16.92
N LEU A 232 -14.76 -16.46 17.19
CA LEU A 232 -13.56 -15.96 16.53
C LEU A 232 -12.28 -16.37 17.28
N GLY A 233 -12.35 -16.66 18.57
CA GLY A 233 -11.28 -17.19 19.40
C GLY A 233 -11.08 -18.70 19.26
N ARG A 234 -10.09 -19.24 19.98
CA ARG A 234 -9.68 -20.66 19.92
C ARG A 234 -9.68 -21.35 21.29
N CYS A 235 -10.39 -20.80 22.27
CA CYS A 235 -10.39 -21.34 23.63
C CYS A 235 -11.18 -22.66 23.68
N GLU A 236 -10.48 -23.79 23.72
CA GLU A 236 -11.06 -25.13 23.75
C GLU A 236 -12.05 -25.34 24.91
N ARG A 237 -11.77 -24.74 26.07
CA ARG A 237 -12.60 -24.87 27.28
C ARG A 237 -14.04 -24.36 27.08
N TYR A 238 -14.26 -23.39 26.21
CA TYR A 238 -15.60 -22.84 25.95
C TYR A 238 -16.49 -23.84 25.22
N TRP A 239 -15.92 -24.73 24.40
CA TRP A 239 -16.70 -25.76 23.71
C TRP A 239 -17.27 -26.81 24.67
N HIS A 240 -16.58 -27.10 25.78
CA HIS A 240 -17.13 -27.95 26.83
C HIS A 240 -18.32 -27.29 27.54
N SER A 241 -18.26 -25.96 27.74
CA SER A 241 -19.38 -25.17 28.27
C SER A 241 -20.57 -25.20 27.31
N VAL A 242 -20.33 -24.95 26.01
CA VAL A 242 -21.36 -25.06 24.95
C VAL A 242 -22.07 -26.42 25.00
N SER A 243 -21.33 -27.55 25.06
CA SER A 243 -21.96 -28.87 25.14
C SER A 243 -22.85 -29.04 26.38
N ARG A 244 -22.46 -28.47 27.52
CA ARG A 244 -23.22 -28.57 28.77
C ARG A 244 -24.44 -27.67 28.77
N ILE A 245 -24.33 -26.45 28.24
CA ILE A 245 -25.46 -25.53 28.07
C ILE A 245 -26.46 -26.12 27.07
N ALA A 246 -26.01 -26.63 25.92
CA ALA A 246 -26.87 -27.27 24.94
C ALA A 246 -27.68 -28.44 25.54
N LYS A 247 -27.02 -29.31 26.33
CA LYS A 247 -27.70 -30.39 27.06
C LYS A 247 -28.66 -29.88 28.13
N LEU A 248 -28.28 -28.84 28.88
CA LEU A 248 -29.13 -28.24 29.91
C LEU A 248 -30.42 -27.66 29.34
N LEU A 249 -30.36 -27.16 28.10
CA LEU A 249 -31.47 -26.51 27.41
C LEU A 249 -32.22 -27.43 26.43
N ASP A 250 -31.79 -28.69 26.27
CA ASP A 250 -32.26 -29.63 25.25
C ASP A 250 -32.23 -29.05 23.82
N LEU A 251 -31.11 -28.40 23.47
CA LEU A 251 -30.88 -27.79 22.16
C LEU A 251 -29.79 -28.51 21.39
N GLU A 252 -29.92 -28.55 20.07
CA GLU A 252 -28.84 -28.98 19.17
C GLU A 252 -27.81 -27.84 19.02
N ALA A 253 -26.52 -28.14 19.20
CA ALA A 253 -25.48 -27.13 19.01
C ALA A 253 -25.07 -27.04 17.54
N VAL A 254 -25.27 -25.85 16.95
CA VAL A 254 -24.99 -25.54 15.54
C VAL A 254 -23.85 -24.53 15.46
N VAL A 255 -22.85 -24.78 14.62
CA VAL A 255 -21.62 -23.99 14.54
C VAL A 255 -21.47 -23.32 13.19
N ILE A 256 -21.21 -22.01 13.21
CA ILE A 256 -20.65 -21.29 12.05
C ILE A 256 -19.12 -21.42 12.12
N PRO A 257 -18.48 -22.23 11.27
CA PRO A 257 -17.07 -22.58 11.44
C PRO A 257 -16.17 -21.40 11.06
N VAL A 258 -15.17 -21.11 11.90
CA VAL A 258 -14.14 -20.07 11.64
C VAL A 258 -12.74 -20.68 11.62
N HIS A 259 -12.49 -21.71 12.44
CA HIS A 259 -11.21 -22.41 12.51
C HIS A 259 -11.33 -23.84 11.98
N PRO A 260 -10.24 -24.44 11.46
CA PRO A 260 -10.26 -25.81 10.96
C PRO A 260 -10.72 -26.87 11.99
N ASN A 261 -10.51 -26.60 13.28
CA ASN A 261 -10.95 -27.51 14.33
C ASN A 261 -12.46 -27.53 14.52
N ASP A 262 -13.18 -26.48 14.14
CA ASP A 262 -14.63 -26.37 14.36
C ASP A 262 -15.39 -27.47 13.60
N TYR A 263 -14.87 -27.89 12.44
CA TYR A 263 -15.38 -29.01 11.64
C TYR A 263 -15.23 -30.38 12.31
N LYS A 264 -14.45 -30.49 13.38
CA LYS A 264 -14.08 -31.77 14.02
C LYS A 264 -14.66 -31.94 15.43
N ARG A 265 -15.46 -30.98 15.90
CA ARG A 265 -15.94 -30.92 17.29
C ARG A 265 -17.15 -31.81 17.59
N GLY A 266 -17.71 -32.47 16.58
CA GLY A 266 -18.89 -33.32 16.73
C GLY A 266 -20.21 -32.55 16.90
N PHE A 267 -20.22 -31.25 16.59
CA PHE A 267 -21.43 -30.43 16.48
C PHE A 267 -21.93 -30.38 15.04
N GLU A 268 -23.16 -29.92 14.83
CA GLU A 268 -23.68 -29.63 13.49
C GLU A 268 -22.97 -28.38 12.93
N VAL A 269 -22.46 -28.44 11.71
CA VAL A 269 -21.59 -27.39 11.14
C VAL A 269 -22.18 -26.80 9.87
N ILE A 270 -22.43 -25.50 9.88
CA ILE A 270 -22.95 -24.78 8.72
C ILE A 270 -21.83 -24.43 7.74
N LYS A 271 -21.71 -25.23 6.69
CA LYS A 271 -20.82 -24.97 5.55
C LYS A 271 -21.49 -23.99 4.59
N GLY A 272 -20.69 -23.16 3.92
CA GLY A 272 -21.13 -22.24 2.88
C GLY A 272 -21.82 -20.97 3.39
N ALA A 273 -21.97 -20.78 4.70
CA ALA A 273 -22.68 -19.61 5.24
C ALA A 273 -22.01 -18.29 4.82
N GLY A 274 -22.72 -17.48 4.04
CA GLY A 274 -22.40 -16.10 3.70
C GLY A 274 -23.17 -15.10 4.57
N PRO A 275 -23.13 -13.79 4.23
CA PRO A 275 -23.73 -12.75 5.06
C PRO A 275 -25.25 -12.88 5.27
N LYS A 276 -26.01 -13.34 4.27
CA LYS A 276 -27.47 -13.54 4.40
C LYS A 276 -27.78 -14.74 5.30
N GLU A 277 -27.04 -15.84 5.12
CA GLU A 277 -27.19 -17.05 5.93
C GLU A 277 -26.80 -16.79 7.38
N PHE A 278 -25.79 -15.95 7.64
CA PHE A 278 -25.44 -15.52 8.99
C PHE A 278 -26.61 -14.80 9.68
N LEU A 279 -27.28 -13.87 9.00
CA LEU A 279 -28.44 -13.16 9.55
C LEU A 279 -29.59 -14.14 9.86
N GLU A 280 -29.84 -15.07 8.94
CA GLU A 280 -30.88 -16.08 9.06
C GLU A 280 -30.66 -16.99 10.29
N LEU A 281 -29.43 -17.48 10.49
CA LEU A 281 -29.07 -18.33 11.63
C LEU A 281 -29.25 -17.60 12.97
N PHE A 282 -28.88 -16.32 13.06
CA PHE A 282 -29.10 -15.56 14.29
C PHE A 282 -30.59 -15.32 14.55
N SER A 283 -31.39 -15.06 13.52
CA SER A 283 -32.84 -14.89 13.69
C SER A 283 -33.55 -16.19 14.10
N GLY A 284 -33.08 -17.34 13.63
CA GLY A 284 -33.69 -18.64 13.95
C GLY A 284 -33.18 -19.33 15.23
N ALA A 285 -32.09 -18.86 15.84
CA ALA A 285 -31.53 -19.48 17.04
C ALA A 285 -32.48 -19.38 18.25
N GLU A 286 -32.50 -20.39 19.11
CA GLU A 286 -33.17 -20.32 20.44
C GLU A 286 -32.22 -19.78 21.52
N PHE A 287 -30.92 -20.00 21.33
CA PHE A 287 -29.89 -19.55 22.25
C PHE A 287 -28.59 -19.29 21.48
N VAL A 288 -27.74 -18.36 21.93
CA VAL A 288 -26.46 -18.06 21.28
C VAL A 288 -25.29 -18.13 22.25
N CYS A 289 -24.21 -18.79 21.84
CA CYS A 289 -22.91 -18.76 22.49
C CYS A 289 -21.88 -18.11 21.56
N THR A 290 -21.23 -17.02 22.00
CA THR A 290 -20.30 -16.28 21.14
C THR A 290 -19.18 -15.59 21.91
N ASP A 291 -18.03 -15.36 21.27
CA ASP A 291 -16.99 -14.44 21.74
C ASP A 291 -16.80 -13.25 20.77
N SER A 292 -17.76 -13.08 19.85
CA SER A 292 -17.72 -12.10 18.79
C SER A 292 -18.52 -10.85 19.16
N TYR A 293 -17.94 -9.68 18.88
CA TYR A 293 -18.64 -8.40 19.01
C TYR A 293 -19.92 -8.35 18.16
N HIS A 294 -19.82 -8.73 16.88
CA HIS A 294 -20.98 -8.75 16.00
C HIS A 294 -21.92 -9.92 16.32
N GLY A 295 -21.40 -11.06 16.81
CA GLY A 295 -22.26 -12.12 17.34
C GLY A 295 -23.13 -11.60 18.49
N THR A 296 -22.53 -10.85 19.41
CA THR A 296 -23.25 -10.20 20.51
C THR A 296 -24.32 -9.22 20.00
N ILE A 297 -23.98 -8.36 19.05
CA ILE A 297 -24.93 -7.43 18.44
C ILE A 297 -26.11 -8.16 17.79
N PHE A 298 -25.85 -9.20 16.99
CA PHE A 298 -26.93 -9.89 16.29
C PHE A 298 -27.77 -10.77 17.21
N SER A 299 -27.26 -11.21 18.37
CA SER A 299 -28.09 -11.78 19.44
C SER A 299 -29.05 -10.73 20.02
N ILE A 300 -28.57 -9.51 20.25
CA ILE A 300 -29.37 -8.39 20.78
C ILE A 300 -30.44 -7.95 19.78
N ILE A 301 -30.09 -7.76 18.50
CA ILE A 301 -31.02 -7.36 17.43
C ILE A 301 -32.16 -8.38 17.28
N ASN A 302 -31.86 -9.67 17.43
CA ASN A 302 -32.82 -10.75 17.28
C ASN A 302 -33.51 -11.17 18.58
N GLU A 303 -33.24 -10.48 19.69
CA GLU A 303 -33.84 -10.74 21.00
C GLU A 303 -33.62 -12.19 21.49
N LYS A 304 -32.41 -12.73 21.25
CA LYS A 304 -32.06 -14.12 21.57
C LYS A 304 -31.31 -14.24 22.88
N PRO A 305 -31.73 -15.08 23.83
CA PRO A 305 -30.92 -15.47 24.98
C PRO A 305 -29.49 -15.82 24.57
N PHE A 306 -28.49 -15.26 25.26
CA PHE A 306 -27.10 -15.45 24.85
C PHE A 306 -26.07 -15.37 25.98
N VAL A 307 -24.96 -16.06 25.80
CA VAL A 307 -23.77 -16.00 26.66
C VAL A 307 -22.57 -15.52 25.86
N VAL A 308 -21.84 -14.56 26.43
CA VAL A 308 -20.64 -13.98 25.83
C VAL A 308 -19.38 -14.46 26.53
N TYR A 309 -18.45 -14.99 25.76
CA TYR A 309 -17.17 -15.48 26.23
C TYR A 309 -16.04 -14.48 25.94
N LYS A 310 -14.99 -14.50 26.77
CA LYS A 310 -13.82 -13.64 26.57
C LYS A 310 -12.93 -14.20 25.47
N ARG A 311 -12.79 -13.46 24.37
CA ARG A 311 -11.91 -13.89 23.27
C ARG A 311 -10.42 -13.83 23.64
N PHE A 312 -10.03 -12.80 24.39
CA PHE A 312 -8.66 -12.55 24.82
C PHE A 312 -8.52 -12.60 26.34
N SER A 313 -7.30 -12.83 26.84
CA SER A 313 -7.02 -12.65 28.26
C SER A 313 -7.00 -11.16 28.60
N ASP A 314 -7.71 -10.75 29.66
CA ASP A 314 -7.72 -9.35 30.11
C ASP A 314 -6.34 -8.89 30.63
N LYS A 315 -5.44 -9.83 30.96
CA LYS A 315 -4.05 -9.52 31.29
C LYS A 315 -3.22 -9.08 30.07
N SER A 316 -3.71 -9.33 28.85
CA SER A 316 -3.03 -8.93 27.62
C SER A 316 -3.28 -7.46 27.33
N LYS A 317 -2.22 -6.68 27.16
CA LYS A 317 -2.31 -5.28 26.69
C LYS A 317 -2.91 -5.13 25.29
N LYS A 318 -2.90 -6.22 24.50
CA LYS A 318 -3.52 -6.31 23.17
C LYS A 318 -4.95 -6.88 23.22
N SER A 319 -5.54 -7.02 24.40
CA SER A 319 -6.91 -7.50 24.55
C SER A 319 -7.88 -6.55 23.86
N GLN A 320 -8.79 -7.12 23.07
CA GLN A 320 -9.80 -6.38 22.31
C GLN A 320 -11.22 -6.60 22.86
N ASN A 321 -11.33 -7.18 24.06
CA ASN A 321 -12.61 -7.46 24.72
C ASN A 321 -13.35 -6.18 25.15
N SER A 322 -12.65 -5.04 25.27
CA SER A 322 -13.22 -3.76 25.72
C SER A 322 -14.46 -3.35 24.92
N ARG A 323 -14.50 -3.63 23.61
CA ARG A 323 -15.67 -3.36 22.77
C ARG A 323 -16.93 -4.10 23.25
N ILE A 324 -16.78 -5.38 23.60
CA ILE A 324 -17.88 -6.19 24.12
C ILE A 324 -18.28 -5.66 25.50
N TYR A 325 -17.31 -5.39 26.38
CA TYR A 325 -17.59 -4.87 27.71
C TYR A 325 -18.31 -3.51 27.68
N SER A 326 -17.88 -2.62 26.80
CA SER A 326 -18.50 -1.31 26.60
C SER A 326 -19.94 -1.44 26.09
N LEU A 327 -20.22 -2.39 25.18
CA LEU A 327 -21.57 -2.64 24.67
C LEU A 327 -22.48 -3.24 25.77
N LEU A 328 -22.00 -4.26 26.49
CA LEU A 328 -22.78 -4.87 27.56
C LEU A 328 -23.08 -3.87 28.67
N ARG A 329 -22.10 -3.06 29.09
CA ARG A 329 -22.29 -1.98 30.07
C ARG A 329 -23.29 -0.92 29.61
N LEU A 330 -23.22 -0.53 28.34
CA LEU A 330 -24.16 0.44 27.77
C LEU A 330 -25.62 -0.03 27.91
N LEU A 331 -25.85 -1.35 27.83
CA LEU A 331 -27.18 -1.96 27.83
C LEU A 331 -27.59 -2.58 29.16
N GLY A 332 -26.73 -2.54 30.20
CA GLY A 332 -26.95 -3.21 31.47
C GLY A 332 -26.94 -4.74 31.39
N LEU A 333 -26.12 -5.29 30.49
CA LEU A 333 -26.04 -6.72 30.15
C LEU A 333 -24.73 -7.38 30.58
N GLU A 334 -23.98 -6.80 31.53
CA GLU A 334 -22.68 -7.34 31.97
C GLU A 334 -22.77 -8.75 32.54
N GLY A 335 -23.92 -9.11 33.12
CA GLY A 335 -24.21 -10.45 33.64
C GLY A 335 -24.21 -11.56 32.58
N LEU A 336 -24.21 -11.21 31.29
CA LEU A 336 -24.15 -12.18 30.18
C LEU A 336 -22.72 -12.64 29.86
N LEU A 337 -21.71 -12.06 30.51
CA LEU A 337 -20.35 -12.59 30.45
C LEU A 337 -20.30 -13.94 31.17
N TYR A 338 -19.77 -14.96 30.50
CA TYR A 338 -19.67 -16.31 31.05
C TYR A 338 -18.99 -16.31 32.43
N SER A 339 -19.72 -16.74 33.45
CA SER A 339 -19.30 -16.67 34.86
C SER A 339 -18.30 -17.76 35.26
N GLY A 340 -18.12 -18.79 34.41
CA GLY A 340 -17.47 -20.04 34.80
C GLY A 340 -18.48 -21.13 35.17
N ASN A 341 -19.74 -20.78 35.43
CA ASN A 341 -20.83 -21.69 35.75
C ASN A 341 -21.89 -21.69 34.63
N ASP A 342 -22.09 -22.86 34.01
CA ASP A 342 -23.01 -23.02 32.88
C ASP A 342 -24.48 -22.80 33.24
N ARG A 343 -24.91 -23.24 34.44
CA ARG A 343 -26.32 -23.10 34.87
C ARG A 343 -26.66 -21.63 35.15
N GLU A 344 -25.80 -20.94 35.89
CA GLU A 344 -25.96 -19.51 36.18
C GLU A 344 -25.94 -18.69 34.89
N SER A 345 -24.98 -18.98 33.99
CA SER A 345 -24.87 -18.26 32.71
C SER A 345 -26.10 -18.49 31.82
N ALA A 346 -26.61 -19.73 31.74
CA ALA A 346 -27.80 -20.03 30.95
C ALA A 346 -29.09 -19.45 31.55
N ALA A 347 -29.21 -19.42 32.88
CA ALA A 347 -30.34 -18.81 33.57
C ALA A 347 -30.36 -17.29 33.35
N GLY A 348 -29.25 -16.60 33.63
CA GLY A 348 -29.16 -15.14 33.44
C GLY A 348 -29.38 -14.71 31.99
N ALA A 349 -29.01 -15.54 31.02
CA ALA A 349 -29.27 -15.29 29.60
C ALA A 349 -30.76 -15.39 29.21
N LYS A 350 -31.59 -16.12 29.96
CA LYS A 350 -33.05 -16.20 29.72
C LYS A 350 -33.81 -15.03 30.35
N ASP A 351 -33.24 -14.41 31.37
CA ASP A 351 -33.87 -13.34 32.14
C ASP A 351 -33.58 -11.93 31.58
N ILE A 352 -33.17 -11.83 30.31
CA ILE A 352 -32.86 -10.54 29.67
C ILE A 352 -34.15 -9.72 29.50
N ASP A 353 -34.18 -8.52 30.09
CA ASP A 353 -35.23 -7.54 29.84
C ASP A 353 -35.01 -6.81 28.51
N TYR A 354 -35.44 -7.45 27.41
CA TYR A 354 -35.35 -6.86 26.07
C TYR A 354 -36.18 -5.58 25.91
N LYS A 355 -37.21 -5.36 26.75
CA LYS A 355 -37.98 -4.12 26.71
C LYS A 355 -37.11 -2.95 27.14
N ASN A 356 -36.39 -3.09 28.24
CA ASN A 356 -35.43 -2.08 28.70
C ASN A 356 -34.27 -1.91 27.71
N VAL A 357 -33.69 -3.01 27.20
CA VAL A 357 -32.60 -2.96 26.20
C VAL A 357 -33.03 -2.18 24.96
N LYS A 358 -34.24 -2.39 24.44
CA LYS A 358 -34.77 -1.64 23.29
C LYS A 358 -34.87 -0.15 23.58
N ILE A 359 -35.36 0.25 24.76
CA ILE A 359 -35.46 1.68 25.14
C ILE A 359 -34.09 2.35 25.06
N ILE A 360 -33.06 1.72 25.64
CA ILE A 360 -31.69 2.23 25.63
C ILE A 360 -31.14 2.29 24.20
N ILE A 361 -31.35 1.25 23.39
CA ILE A 361 -30.90 1.22 21.99
C ILE A 361 -31.57 2.30 21.16
N GLU A 362 -32.89 2.53 21.29
CA GLU A 362 -33.59 3.59 20.56
C GLU A 362 -33.06 4.99 20.90
N GLU A 363 -32.78 5.25 22.17
CA GLU A 363 -32.16 6.50 22.61
C GLU A 363 -30.79 6.69 21.97
N LYS A 364 -29.90 5.70 22.11
CA LYS A 364 -28.54 5.76 21.56
C LYS A 364 -28.51 5.76 20.03
N ARG A 365 -29.52 5.16 19.40
CA ARG A 365 -29.73 5.21 17.94
C ARG A 365 -30.07 6.62 17.49
N LYS A 366 -31.02 7.29 18.16
CA LYS A 366 -31.37 8.70 17.86
C LYS A 366 -30.14 9.60 17.98
N GLU A 367 -29.36 9.43 19.05
CA GLU A 367 -28.11 10.17 19.24
C GLU A 367 -27.07 9.94 18.13
N SER A 368 -26.87 8.68 17.76
CA SER A 368 -25.87 8.28 16.76
C SER A 368 -26.25 8.74 15.35
N ILE A 369 -27.53 8.61 14.97
CA ILE A 369 -28.06 9.15 13.72
C ILE A 369 -27.98 10.67 13.70
N LYS A 370 -28.29 11.34 14.83
CA LYS A 370 -28.17 12.79 14.95
C LYS A 370 -26.71 13.23 14.73
N PHE A 371 -25.75 12.58 15.37
CA PHE A 371 -24.32 12.86 15.13
C PHE A 371 -23.95 12.71 13.65
N LEU A 372 -24.36 11.62 13.01
CA LEU A 372 -24.06 11.36 11.60
C LEU A 372 -24.68 12.43 10.69
N LYS A 373 -25.97 12.75 10.88
CA LYS A 373 -26.71 13.75 10.09
C LYS A 373 -26.11 15.14 10.26
N ASP A 374 -25.85 15.57 11.50
CA ASP A 374 -25.30 16.88 11.80
C ASP A 374 -23.88 17.03 11.24
N SER A 375 -23.05 15.99 11.39
CA SER A 375 -21.68 15.98 10.85
C SER A 375 -21.67 16.09 9.32
N ILE A 376 -22.54 15.34 8.63
CA ILE A 376 -22.67 15.44 7.17
C ILE A 376 -23.16 16.83 6.76
N ALA A 377 -24.19 17.35 7.42
CA ALA A 377 -24.74 18.67 7.10
C ALA A 377 -23.72 19.79 7.29
N ASP A 378 -22.93 19.74 8.38
CA ASP A 378 -21.87 20.71 8.66
C ASP A 378 -20.70 20.59 7.66
N SER A 379 -20.25 19.36 7.36
CA SER A 379 -19.23 19.10 6.33
C SER A 379 -19.62 19.65 4.95
N LEU A 380 -20.90 19.56 4.58
CA LEU A 380 -21.42 20.09 3.32
C LEU A 380 -21.45 21.62 3.28
N LYS A 381 -21.71 22.29 4.43
CA LYS A 381 -21.67 23.77 4.55
C LYS A 381 -20.24 24.31 4.48
N ALA A 382 -19.28 23.62 5.06
CA ALA A 382 -17.88 24.03 5.15
C ALA A 382 -17.08 23.93 3.82
N ARG A 383 -17.75 23.84 2.66
CA ARG A 383 -17.13 23.66 1.34
C ARG A 383 -16.48 24.93 0.77
N THR A 384 -16.56 26.07 1.45
CA THR A 384 -16.32 27.37 0.82
C THR A 384 -14.85 27.84 0.73
N SER A 385 -13.84 27.08 1.19
CA SER A 385 -12.44 27.49 0.98
C SER A 385 -11.38 26.39 1.11
N SER A 386 -11.51 25.26 0.38
CA SER A 386 -10.38 24.34 0.32
C SER A 386 -9.19 24.96 -0.44
N GLU A 387 -7.99 24.81 0.11
CA GLU A 387 -6.77 25.21 -0.56
C GLU A 387 -6.61 24.44 -1.88
N PHE A 388 -6.46 25.17 -3.00
CA PHE A 388 -6.26 24.55 -4.29
C PHE A 388 -4.92 23.80 -4.31
N LYS A 389 -4.99 22.47 -4.44
CA LYS A 389 -3.82 21.59 -4.46
C LYS A 389 -3.86 20.66 -5.67
N ILE A 390 -2.80 20.70 -6.48
CA ILE A 390 -2.68 19.93 -7.73
C ILE A 390 -2.75 18.41 -7.46
N THR A 391 -1.98 17.95 -6.47
CA THR A 391 -1.91 16.54 -6.03
C THR A 391 -1.35 16.46 -4.60
N ASN A 392 -1.70 15.42 -3.84
CA ASN A 392 -1.04 15.07 -2.58
C ASN A 392 0.25 14.25 -2.76
N THR A 393 0.55 13.78 -3.96
CA THR A 393 1.70 12.89 -4.26
C THR A 393 2.62 13.53 -5.30
N CYS A 394 2.95 14.80 -5.13
CA CYS A 394 3.80 15.53 -6.09
C CYS A 394 5.21 14.93 -6.16
N CYS A 395 5.68 14.64 -7.37
CA CYS A 395 7.03 14.12 -7.65
C CYS A 395 8.04 15.18 -8.10
N GLY A 396 7.64 16.45 -8.23
CA GLY A 396 8.53 17.53 -8.66
C GLY A 396 8.95 17.50 -10.12
N CYS A 397 8.14 16.94 -11.03
CA CYS A 397 8.52 16.85 -12.45
C CYS A 397 8.44 18.19 -13.21
N GLY A 398 7.71 19.20 -12.71
CA GLY A 398 7.62 20.51 -13.36
C GLY A 398 6.70 20.58 -14.60
N ALA A 399 6.03 19.49 -14.99
CA ALA A 399 5.06 19.53 -16.09
C ALA A 399 3.94 20.56 -15.86
N CYS A 400 3.48 20.70 -14.61
CA CYS A 400 2.46 21.68 -14.22
C CYS A 400 2.95 23.14 -14.27
N GLU A 401 4.23 23.39 -13.98
CA GLU A 401 4.89 24.69 -14.13
C GLU A 401 4.99 25.08 -15.61
N ALA A 402 5.46 24.15 -16.45
CA ALA A 402 5.55 24.37 -17.89
C ALA A 402 4.19 24.55 -18.58
N ALA A 403 3.13 23.93 -18.05
CA ALA A 403 1.78 24.00 -18.61
C ALA A 403 0.97 25.22 -18.14
N CYS A 404 1.43 25.93 -17.10
CA CYS A 404 0.64 27.03 -16.51
C CYS A 404 0.67 28.28 -17.41
N PRO A 405 -0.48 28.76 -17.91
CA PRO A 405 -0.52 29.93 -18.80
C PRO A 405 -0.20 31.25 -18.10
N GLN A 406 -0.40 31.32 -16.77
CA GLN A 406 -0.15 32.52 -15.96
C GLN A 406 1.19 32.48 -15.22
N ALA A 407 2.01 31.45 -15.46
CA ALA A 407 3.23 31.20 -14.67
C ALA A 407 2.99 31.14 -13.14
N ALA A 408 1.76 30.84 -12.70
CA ALA A 408 1.35 30.79 -11.30
C ALA A 408 1.81 29.50 -10.57
N VAL A 409 2.63 28.66 -11.20
CA VAL A 409 3.12 27.41 -10.60
C VAL A 409 4.64 27.40 -10.67
N SER A 410 5.30 27.19 -9.53
CA SER A 410 6.76 27.09 -9.42
C SER A 410 7.18 25.75 -8.81
N MET A 411 8.42 25.33 -9.09
CA MET A 411 9.07 24.21 -8.41
C MET A 411 9.99 24.66 -7.28
N GLU A 412 9.63 24.33 -6.04
CA GLU A 412 10.37 24.72 -4.83
C GLU A 412 10.73 23.49 -3.97
N LEU A 413 11.87 23.52 -3.29
CA LEU A 413 12.23 22.50 -2.31
C LEU A 413 11.35 22.65 -1.06
N ASP A 414 10.71 21.56 -0.65
CA ASP A 414 9.96 21.50 0.60
C ASP A 414 10.89 21.32 1.82
N GLY A 415 10.30 21.34 3.02
CA GLY A 415 11.03 21.16 4.27
C GLY A 415 11.73 19.79 4.41
N LEU A 416 11.38 18.82 3.56
CA LEU A 416 11.92 17.47 3.50
C LEU A 416 12.99 17.30 2.38
N GLY A 417 13.32 18.38 1.66
CA GLY A 417 14.36 18.38 0.63
C GLY A 417 13.90 17.78 -0.71
N PHE A 418 12.63 17.94 -1.08
CA PHE A 418 12.13 17.51 -2.39
C PHE A 418 11.49 18.66 -3.15
N LEU A 419 11.70 18.72 -4.47
CA LEU A 419 10.97 19.64 -5.34
C LEU A 419 9.48 19.29 -5.34
N LYS A 420 8.65 20.29 -5.02
CA LYS A 420 7.18 20.22 -4.98
C LYS A 420 6.58 21.42 -5.68
N ALA A 421 5.41 21.20 -6.26
CA ALA A 421 4.69 22.25 -6.97
C ALA A 421 4.05 23.18 -5.95
N LYS A 422 4.38 24.47 -6.05
CA LYS A 422 3.73 25.54 -5.31
C LYS A 422 2.88 26.35 -6.28
N VAL A 423 1.68 26.69 -5.86
CA VAL A 423 0.74 27.50 -6.64
C VAL A 423 0.64 28.86 -5.99
N ASP A 424 0.97 29.90 -6.73
CA ASP A 424 0.64 31.27 -6.37
C ASP A 424 -0.87 31.49 -6.53
N LYS A 425 -1.55 31.80 -5.43
CA LYS A 425 -3.01 31.91 -5.39
C LYS A 425 -3.50 33.18 -6.07
N ASP A 426 -2.70 34.25 -6.06
CA ASP A 426 -3.08 35.56 -6.58
C ASP A 426 -2.99 35.57 -8.11
N SER A 427 -1.96 34.93 -8.66
CA SER A 427 -1.78 34.76 -10.11
C SER A 427 -2.62 33.62 -10.72
N CYS A 428 -3.14 32.70 -9.90
CA CYS A 428 -3.83 31.52 -10.41
C CYS A 428 -5.29 31.79 -10.82
N ILE A 429 -5.56 31.72 -12.13
CA ILE A 429 -6.91 31.84 -12.71
C ILE A 429 -7.76 30.56 -12.61
N LYS A 430 -7.34 29.56 -11.83
CA LYS A 430 -8.07 28.29 -11.59
C LYS A 430 -8.47 27.52 -12.87
N CYS A 431 -7.69 27.61 -13.95
CA CYS A 431 -7.96 26.91 -15.23
C CYS A 431 -7.79 25.38 -15.18
N ARG A 432 -7.17 24.84 -14.11
CA ARG A 432 -6.95 23.40 -13.85
C ARG A 432 -6.05 22.66 -14.86
N VAL A 433 -5.40 23.33 -15.80
CA VAL A 433 -4.42 22.73 -16.72
C VAL A 433 -3.29 22.03 -15.96
N CYS A 434 -2.82 22.61 -14.85
CA CYS A 434 -1.80 21.99 -13.99
C CYS A 434 -2.23 20.62 -13.42
N ILE A 435 -3.52 20.41 -13.16
CA ILE A 435 -4.07 19.13 -12.72
C ILE A 435 -4.10 18.15 -13.88
N SER A 436 -4.52 18.56 -15.08
CA SER A 436 -4.68 17.66 -16.22
C SER A 436 -3.36 17.05 -16.68
N VAL A 437 -2.26 17.81 -16.60
CA VAL A 437 -0.91 17.31 -16.98
C VAL A 437 -0.21 16.53 -15.85
N CYS A 438 -0.65 16.68 -14.61
CA CYS A 438 -0.01 16.03 -13.46
C CYS A 438 -0.06 14.49 -13.60
N PRO A 439 1.09 13.78 -13.49
CA PRO A 439 1.11 12.32 -13.56
C PRO A 439 0.47 11.65 -12.32
N PHE A 440 0.37 12.35 -11.18
CA PHE A 440 -0.19 11.82 -9.93
C PHE A 440 -1.60 12.37 -9.64
N ASN A 441 -2.50 12.27 -10.61
CA ASN A 441 -3.89 12.74 -10.48
C ASN A 441 -4.95 11.62 -10.62
N GLY A 442 -4.52 10.34 -10.63
CA GLY A 442 -5.41 9.18 -10.75
C GLY A 442 -5.74 8.76 -12.20
N LYS A 443 -5.00 9.25 -13.20
CA LYS A 443 -5.13 8.75 -14.58
C LYS A 443 -4.56 7.33 -14.71
N SER A 444 -5.30 6.45 -15.40
CA SER A 444 -4.82 5.12 -15.79
C SER A 444 -3.72 5.23 -16.83
N VAL A 445 -2.74 4.33 -16.76
CA VAL A 445 -1.57 4.26 -17.66
C VAL A 445 -1.39 2.80 -18.09
N PRO A 446 -1.03 2.53 -19.36
CA PRO A 446 -0.78 1.17 -19.84
C PRO A 446 0.18 0.39 -18.94
N GLN A 447 -0.18 -0.85 -18.62
CA GLN A 447 0.65 -1.72 -17.79
C GLN A 447 1.67 -2.44 -18.67
N ILE A 448 2.90 -2.53 -18.17
CA ILE A 448 3.99 -3.20 -18.87
C ILE A 448 3.65 -4.68 -19.06
N GLY A 449 3.92 -5.19 -20.27
CA GLY A 449 3.72 -6.59 -20.65
C GLY A 449 2.28 -6.96 -20.99
N LYS A 450 1.33 -6.01 -21.02
CA LYS A 450 -0.05 -6.28 -21.47
C LYS A 450 -0.29 -6.03 -22.96
N GLU A 451 0.52 -5.21 -23.62
CA GLU A 451 0.29 -4.74 -24.99
C GLU A 451 1.29 -5.32 -26.01
N GLY A 452 1.85 -6.50 -25.73
CA GLY A 452 2.86 -7.12 -26.62
C GLY A 452 4.26 -6.52 -26.51
N ASP A 453 4.53 -5.77 -25.43
CA ASP A 453 5.84 -5.17 -25.13
C ASP A 453 6.99 -6.17 -25.28
N LYS A 454 8.05 -5.75 -25.94
CA LYS A 454 9.26 -6.57 -26.14
C LYS A 454 10.37 -6.17 -25.18
N LEU A 455 11.12 -7.16 -24.72
CA LEU A 455 12.28 -6.96 -23.86
C LEU A 455 13.53 -7.44 -24.58
N PHE A 456 14.55 -6.60 -24.61
CA PHE A 456 15.85 -6.92 -25.16
C PHE A 456 16.95 -6.73 -24.11
N MET A 457 17.99 -7.54 -24.21
CA MET A 457 19.31 -7.12 -23.77
C MET A 457 19.90 -6.24 -24.87
N GLY A 458 20.28 -5.03 -24.49
CA GLY A 458 20.90 -4.07 -25.40
C GLY A 458 22.28 -3.63 -24.94
N ARG A 459 23.20 -3.55 -25.90
CA ARG A 459 24.59 -3.15 -25.66
C ARG A 459 25.17 -2.39 -26.87
N SER A 460 25.83 -1.27 -26.63
CA SER A 460 26.61 -0.53 -27.63
C SER A 460 27.77 -1.40 -28.14
N LYS A 461 28.07 -1.29 -29.44
CA LYS A 461 29.27 -1.90 -30.03
C LYS A 461 30.52 -1.04 -29.86
N SER A 462 30.39 0.21 -29.39
CA SER A 462 31.51 1.10 -29.11
C SER A 462 32.09 0.86 -27.72
N ALA A 463 33.37 0.48 -27.65
CA ALA A 463 34.08 0.30 -26.39
C ALA A 463 34.17 1.61 -25.58
N GLU A 464 34.32 2.76 -26.25
CA GLU A 464 34.35 4.07 -25.59
C GLU A 464 33.00 4.37 -24.91
N VAL A 465 31.89 4.17 -25.64
CA VAL A 465 30.54 4.41 -25.12
C VAL A 465 30.25 3.46 -23.95
N LEU A 466 30.62 2.18 -24.08
CA LEU A 466 30.48 1.22 -23.00
C LEU A 466 31.24 1.69 -21.75
N ASN A 467 32.51 2.07 -21.86
CA ASN A 467 33.32 2.42 -20.69
C ASN A 467 32.84 3.69 -19.95
N LYS A 468 32.20 4.62 -20.66
CA LYS A 468 31.64 5.86 -20.08
C LYS A 468 30.20 5.72 -19.60
N SER A 469 29.46 4.73 -20.10
CA SER A 469 28.05 4.52 -19.76
C SER A 469 27.87 3.71 -18.49
N SER A 470 26.84 4.01 -17.70
CA SER A 470 26.54 3.26 -16.49
C SER A 470 26.24 1.77 -16.75
N SER A 471 25.61 1.44 -17.88
CA SER A 471 25.22 0.08 -18.24
C SER A 471 25.77 -0.35 -19.61
N GLY A 472 24.94 -0.95 -20.46
CA GLY A 472 25.30 -1.32 -21.85
C GLY A 472 25.34 -0.15 -22.85
N GLY A 473 25.13 1.10 -22.45
CA GLY A 473 25.34 2.27 -23.34
C GLY A 473 24.22 2.60 -24.33
N VAL A 474 23.11 1.85 -24.32
CA VAL A 474 21.99 2.02 -25.25
C VAL A 474 21.38 3.42 -25.22
N ALA A 475 21.28 4.05 -24.04
CA ALA A 475 20.75 5.41 -23.92
C ALA A 475 21.56 6.43 -24.73
N HIS A 476 22.88 6.27 -24.77
CA HIS A 476 23.75 7.16 -25.55
C HIS A 476 23.58 6.91 -27.05
N GLU A 477 23.50 5.65 -27.48
CA GLU A 477 23.28 5.31 -28.89
C GLU A 477 21.92 5.84 -29.40
N ILE A 478 20.86 5.72 -28.61
CA ILE A 478 19.56 6.35 -28.93
C ILE A 478 19.71 7.88 -29.07
N ALA A 479 20.38 8.52 -28.12
CA ALA A 479 20.58 9.97 -28.13
C ALA A 479 21.37 10.42 -29.37
N SER A 480 22.48 9.75 -29.70
CA SER A 480 23.32 10.05 -30.86
C SER A 480 22.56 9.87 -32.16
N PHE A 481 21.90 8.73 -32.34
CA PHE A 481 21.10 8.46 -33.53
C PHE A 481 19.97 9.48 -33.73
N CYS A 482 19.23 9.81 -32.66
CA CYS A 482 18.19 10.83 -32.75
C CYS A 482 18.79 12.21 -33.08
N CYS A 483 19.90 12.58 -32.46
CA CYS A 483 20.58 13.86 -32.67
C CYS A 483 21.03 14.03 -34.14
N GLU A 484 21.61 12.97 -34.73
CA GLU A 484 22.00 12.93 -36.15
C GLU A 484 20.79 13.02 -37.09
N ASN A 485 19.65 12.46 -36.67
CA ASN A 485 18.40 12.48 -37.44
C ASN A 485 17.52 13.70 -37.14
N GLY A 486 18.13 14.81 -36.71
CA GLY A 486 17.47 16.11 -36.57
C GLY A 486 16.64 16.28 -35.30
N TYR A 487 16.73 15.39 -34.32
CA TYR A 487 16.05 15.57 -33.03
C TYR A 487 16.93 16.37 -32.09
N ALA A 488 16.35 17.36 -31.39
CA ALA A 488 16.98 17.86 -30.17
C ALA A 488 17.02 16.75 -29.11
N VAL A 489 17.98 16.78 -28.20
CA VAL A 489 18.10 15.79 -27.13
C VAL A 489 17.98 16.47 -25.77
N THR A 490 17.01 16.05 -24.95
CA THR A 490 16.87 16.53 -23.57
C THR A 490 17.24 15.40 -22.61
N GLY A 491 18.20 15.65 -21.71
CA GLY A 491 18.63 14.65 -20.73
C GLY A 491 19.23 15.26 -19.46
N CYS A 492 19.50 14.42 -18.47
CA CYS A 492 19.96 14.84 -17.14
C CYS A 492 21.48 15.00 -17.08
N ILE A 493 21.94 16.13 -16.56
CA ILE A 493 23.32 16.43 -16.17
C ILE A 493 23.45 16.63 -14.67
N TYR A 494 24.68 16.53 -14.17
CA TYR A 494 25.03 17.01 -12.85
C TYR A 494 25.71 18.37 -13.00
N ASP A 495 25.10 19.41 -12.43
CA ASP A 495 25.62 20.77 -12.40
C ASP A 495 26.53 20.89 -11.17
N ASN A 496 27.85 20.92 -11.38
CA ASN A 496 28.82 20.92 -10.30
C ASN A 496 28.77 22.21 -9.47
N ASP A 497 28.55 23.36 -10.12
CA ASP A 497 28.52 24.68 -9.47
C ASP A 497 27.30 24.78 -8.55
N LYS A 498 26.14 24.37 -9.06
CA LYS A 498 24.88 24.34 -8.29
C LYS A 498 24.73 23.09 -7.42
N ARG A 499 25.63 22.11 -7.57
CA ARG A 499 25.67 20.82 -6.85
C ARG A 499 24.37 20.02 -6.94
N LEU A 500 23.71 20.05 -8.10
CA LEU A 500 22.38 19.46 -8.30
C LEU A 500 22.27 18.72 -9.63
N ALA A 501 21.29 17.84 -9.73
CA ALA A 501 20.91 17.25 -11.01
C ALA A 501 19.88 18.16 -11.72
N ARG A 502 20.07 18.41 -13.02
CA ARG A 502 19.10 19.14 -13.84
C ARG A 502 19.06 18.60 -15.26
N HIS A 503 17.94 18.80 -15.94
CA HIS A 503 17.88 18.50 -17.36
C HIS A 503 18.40 19.66 -18.19
N MET A 504 18.96 19.35 -19.35
CA MET A 504 19.36 20.32 -20.35
C MET A 504 18.97 19.83 -21.74
N ARG A 505 18.68 20.78 -22.64
CA ARG A 505 18.46 20.52 -24.07
C ARG A 505 19.77 20.70 -24.83
N ILE A 506 20.06 19.75 -25.71
CA ILE A 506 21.12 19.78 -26.71
C ILE A 506 20.45 19.94 -28.08
N ALA A 507 20.93 20.88 -28.88
CA ALA A 507 20.39 21.13 -30.21
C ALA A 507 20.60 19.92 -31.14
N ALA A 508 19.72 19.77 -32.13
CA ALA A 508 19.88 18.76 -33.17
C ALA A 508 21.25 18.89 -33.86
N GLY A 509 21.89 17.76 -34.17
CA GLY A 509 23.24 17.69 -34.75
C GLY A 509 24.41 17.99 -33.79
N ALA A 510 24.16 18.50 -32.58
CA ALA A 510 25.23 18.89 -31.63
C ALA A 510 25.77 17.70 -30.81
N LEU A 511 26.35 16.70 -31.49
CA LEU A 511 26.85 15.44 -30.91
C LEU A 511 27.84 15.62 -29.74
N SER A 512 28.69 16.65 -29.80
CA SER A 512 29.70 16.91 -28.76
C SER A 512 29.08 17.13 -27.38
N GLY A 513 27.88 17.71 -27.32
CA GLY A 513 27.15 17.97 -26.07
C GLY A 513 26.65 16.70 -25.37
N LEU A 514 26.44 15.60 -26.10
CA LEU A 514 25.80 14.39 -25.58
C LEU A 514 26.62 13.70 -24.48
N LYS A 515 27.94 13.93 -24.45
CA LYS A 515 28.84 13.39 -23.42
C LYS A 515 28.45 13.85 -22.02
N ALA A 516 27.87 15.06 -21.87
CA ALA A 516 27.43 15.58 -20.58
C ALA A 516 26.24 14.78 -19.98
N LEU A 517 25.41 14.17 -20.85
CA LEU A 517 24.23 13.41 -20.44
C LEU A 517 24.56 12.02 -19.91
N GLN A 518 25.72 11.46 -20.28
CA GLN A 518 26.11 10.10 -19.91
C GLN A 518 26.25 9.93 -18.38
N GLY A 519 26.02 8.70 -17.92
CA GLY A 519 26.11 8.33 -16.51
C GLY A 519 24.83 8.61 -15.71
N SER A 520 24.57 7.78 -14.69
CA SER A 520 23.44 7.91 -13.79
C SER A 520 23.64 9.04 -12.77
N LYS A 521 22.58 9.78 -12.47
CA LYS A 521 22.53 10.77 -11.39
C LYS A 521 21.42 10.34 -10.43
N TYR A 522 21.77 9.82 -9.24
CA TYR A 522 20.79 9.28 -8.28
C TYR A 522 20.18 10.37 -7.40
N LEU A 523 19.78 11.49 -8.00
CA LEU A 523 19.17 12.65 -7.34
C LEU A 523 17.86 13.01 -8.03
N GLN A 524 16.98 13.71 -7.31
CA GLN A 524 15.85 14.37 -7.95
C GLN A 524 16.40 15.46 -8.87
N SER A 525 15.97 15.47 -10.13
CA SER A 525 16.46 16.46 -11.10
C SER A 525 15.46 17.59 -11.33
N HIS A 526 15.99 18.79 -11.50
CA HIS A 526 15.24 19.97 -11.95
C HIS A 526 14.86 19.80 -13.42
N PHE A 527 13.71 19.16 -13.67
CA PHE A 527 13.22 18.86 -15.02
C PHE A 527 12.36 19.98 -15.61
N GLY A 528 11.52 20.64 -14.80
CA GLY A 528 10.57 21.67 -15.26
C GLY A 528 11.19 22.76 -16.13
N GLN A 529 12.38 23.23 -15.76
CA GLN A 529 13.11 24.29 -16.46
C GLN A 529 13.42 23.94 -17.92
N SER A 530 13.73 22.67 -18.23
CA SER A 530 14.05 22.28 -19.60
C SER A 530 12.81 22.01 -20.45
N ILE A 531 11.64 21.80 -19.85
CA ILE A 531 10.42 21.39 -20.59
C ILE A 531 10.06 22.46 -21.64
N LYS A 532 10.15 23.75 -21.29
CA LYS A 532 9.85 24.85 -22.23
C LYS A 532 10.75 24.82 -23.46
N ASP A 533 12.05 24.60 -23.27
CA ASP A 533 13.01 24.48 -24.38
C ASP A 533 12.78 23.21 -25.21
N THR A 534 12.40 22.11 -24.55
CA THR A 534 12.06 20.85 -25.20
C THR A 534 10.85 21.00 -26.11
N ILE A 535 9.76 21.61 -25.62
CA ILE A 535 8.53 21.80 -26.41
C ILE A 535 8.67 22.83 -27.52
N ALA A 536 9.65 23.73 -27.43
CA ALA A 536 9.97 24.68 -28.50
C ALA A 536 10.71 24.02 -29.68
N SER A 537 11.17 22.78 -29.52
CA SER A 537 11.83 22.02 -30.59
C SER A 537 10.77 21.28 -31.43
N GLU A 538 10.91 21.28 -32.75
CA GLU A 538 10.00 20.60 -33.68
C GLU A 538 9.83 19.11 -33.36
N LYS A 539 10.96 18.45 -33.08
CA LYS A 539 11.05 17.06 -32.61
C LYS A 539 12.21 16.91 -31.62
N ALA A 540 12.04 16.06 -30.60
CA ALA A 540 13.10 15.80 -29.62
C ALA A 540 13.07 14.38 -29.05
N ALA A 541 14.24 13.85 -28.70
CA ALA A 541 14.40 12.68 -27.85
C ALA A 541 14.58 13.13 -26.39
N VAL A 542 13.75 12.64 -25.48
CA VAL A 542 13.68 13.11 -24.10
C VAL A 542 13.90 11.96 -23.15
N PHE A 543 14.93 12.08 -22.31
CA PHE A 543 15.32 11.08 -21.32
C PHE A 543 14.97 11.58 -19.93
N GLY A 544 14.30 10.76 -19.13
CA GLY A 544 13.93 11.12 -17.76
C GLY A 544 13.52 9.94 -16.90
N THR A 545 13.14 10.20 -15.66
CA THR A 545 12.48 9.18 -14.84
C THR A 545 11.05 8.94 -15.35
N PRO A 546 10.44 7.77 -15.05
CA PRO A 546 9.10 7.45 -15.55
C PRO A 546 8.03 8.50 -15.21
N CYS A 547 8.06 9.08 -14.01
CA CYS A 547 7.11 10.11 -13.61
C CYS A 547 7.35 11.46 -14.31
N GLN A 548 8.61 11.79 -14.66
CA GLN A 548 8.94 12.97 -15.47
C GLN A 548 8.43 12.80 -16.89
N ILE A 549 8.73 11.65 -17.51
CA ILE A 549 8.27 11.32 -18.85
C ILE A 549 6.74 11.25 -18.94
N ALA A 550 6.06 10.71 -17.93
CA ALA A 550 4.60 10.71 -17.89
C ALA A 550 4.00 12.13 -17.82
N GLY A 551 4.59 13.03 -17.00
CA GLY A 551 4.16 14.43 -16.94
C GLY A 551 4.36 15.16 -18.26
N LEU A 552 5.51 14.96 -18.92
CA LEU A 552 5.79 15.52 -20.24
C LEU A 552 4.84 14.94 -21.31
N ALA A 553 4.64 13.61 -21.33
CA ALA A 553 3.76 12.94 -22.26
C ALA A 553 2.34 13.52 -22.19
N ASN A 554 1.79 13.71 -20.99
CA ASN A 554 0.48 14.35 -20.81
C ASN A 554 0.43 15.76 -21.41
N LEU A 555 1.47 16.56 -21.20
CA LEU A 555 1.56 17.92 -21.76
C LEU A 555 1.65 17.89 -23.29
N LEU A 556 2.50 17.04 -23.87
CA LEU A 556 2.64 16.89 -25.32
C LEU A 556 1.34 16.41 -25.98
N SER A 557 0.68 15.42 -25.37
CA SER A 557 -0.62 14.91 -25.83
C SER A 557 -1.71 15.99 -25.76
N SER A 558 -1.72 16.81 -24.71
CA SER A 558 -2.68 17.94 -24.60
C SER A 558 -2.50 19.00 -25.68
N LYS A 559 -1.33 19.04 -26.33
CA LYS A 559 -0.99 19.93 -27.44
C LYS A 559 -1.08 19.25 -28.81
N GLY A 560 -1.39 17.94 -28.87
CA GLY A 560 -1.45 17.19 -30.13
C GLY A 560 -0.10 16.93 -30.80
N ILE A 561 1.02 17.05 -30.08
CA ILE A 561 2.39 16.96 -30.65
C ILE A 561 3.22 15.80 -30.11
N ARG A 562 2.63 14.86 -29.36
CA ARG A 562 3.35 13.73 -28.71
C ARG A 562 4.14 12.88 -29.69
N ASP A 563 3.66 12.71 -30.92
CA ASP A 563 4.27 11.83 -31.92
C ASP A 563 5.57 12.39 -32.49
N ASN A 564 5.82 13.70 -32.34
CA ASN A 564 7.10 14.32 -32.72
C ASN A 564 8.23 13.98 -31.74
N TYR A 565 7.94 13.38 -30.59
CA TYR A 565 8.92 13.14 -29.53
C TYR A 565 9.19 11.66 -29.34
N VAL A 566 10.47 11.32 -29.15
CA VAL A 566 10.90 9.99 -28.67
C VAL A 566 11.03 10.11 -27.16
N LEU A 567 10.20 9.39 -26.41
CA LEU A 567 10.25 9.43 -24.95
C LEU A 567 10.96 8.19 -24.42
N VAL A 568 12.04 8.41 -23.66
CA VAL A 568 12.83 7.34 -23.05
C VAL A 568 12.80 7.52 -21.54
N ASP A 569 12.32 6.51 -20.83
CA ASP A 569 12.38 6.48 -19.37
C ASP A 569 13.34 5.42 -18.81
N LEU A 570 13.57 5.49 -17.50
CA LEU A 570 14.53 4.63 -16.81
C LEU A 570 13.82 3.72 -15.80
N ILE A 571 14.33 2.51 -15.63
CA ILE A 571 14.03 1.68 -14.47
C ILE A 571 14.51 2.43 -13.23
N CYS A 572 13.55 2.89 -12.42
CA CYS A 572 13.78 3.84 -11.34
C CYS A 572 13.39 3.23 -9.99
N HIS A 573 14.29 3.31 -9.01
CA HIS A 573 14.04 2.83 -7.65
C HIS A 573 13.54 3.93 -6.69
N GLY A 574 13.52 5.18 -7.14
CA GLY A 574 13.18 6.36 -6.35
C GLY A 574 14.34 7.36 -6.31
N VAL A 575 14.08 8.53 -5.75
CA VAL A 575 15.09 9.59 -5.57
C VAL A 575 15.20 9.93 -4.08
N PRO A 576 16.42 10.04 -3.52
CA PRO A 576 16.62 10.41 -2.13
C PRO A 576 16.41 11.91 -1.91
N SER A 577 16.24 12.31 -0.65
CA SER A 577 16.15 13.71 -0.23
C SER A 577 17.42 14.49 -0.55
N ASP A 578 17.25 15.74 -0.98
CA ASP A 578 18.36 16.70 -1.14
C ASP A 578 19.07 17.01 0.19
N ILE A 579 18.38 16.81 1.34
CA ILE A 579 19.00 16.92 2.68
C ILE A 579 20.14 15.91 2.82
N LEU A 580 19.92 14.66 2.38
CA LEU A 580 20.96 13.62 2.41
C LEU A 580 22.15 14.02 1.53
N TRP A 581 21.89 14.52 0.32
CA TRP A 581 22.96 14.87 -0.61
C TRP A 581 23.81 16.04 -0.09
N LYS A 582 23.16 17.11 0.39
CA LYS A 582 23.85 18.25 1.00
C LYS A 582 24.69 17.81 2.19
N ARG A 583 24.10 17.05 3.11
CA ARG A 583 24.80 16.55 4.30
C ARG A 583 25.97 15.63 3.95
N TYR A 584 25.81 14.79 2.93
CA TYR A 584 26.87 13.92 2.45
C TYR A 584 28.04 14.71 1.87
N LEU A 585 27.76 15.73 1.06
CA LEU A 585 28.80 16.63 0.55
C LEU A 585 29.48 17.40 1.70
N GLU A 586 28.75 17.89 2.71
CA GLU A 586 29.35 18.53 3.89
C GLU A 586 30.30 17.61 4.65
N GLU A 587 29.98 16.32 4.80
CA GLU A 587 30.86 15.39 5.51
C GLU A 587 32.10 14.98 4.70
N LEU A 588 31.96 14.85 3.38
CA LEU A 588 33.10 14.64 2.49
C LEU A 588 33.96 15.91 2.35
N ASN A 589 33.34 17.07 2.49
CA ASN A 589 33.93 18.40 2.42
C ASN A 589 33.59 19.23 3.66
N LEU A 590 34.34 18.98 4.74
CA LEU A 590 34.81 20.04 5.64
C LEU A 590 33.88 20.45 6.81
N ARG A 591 34.51 20.62 7.98
CA ARG A 591 34.19 21.66 8.99
C ARG A 591 34.39 23.10 8.48
N SER A 592 34.57 23.31 7.18
CA SER A 592 35.06 24.58 6.60
C SER A 592 34.63 24.68 5.14
N GLY A 593 33.42 25.17 4.85
CA GLY A 593 32.81 25.25 3.51
C GLY A 593 33.58 26.03 2.43
N ARG A 594 34.78 25.58 2.05
CA ARG A 594 35.70 26.21 1.10
C ARG A 594 36.13 25.31 -0.06
N GLY A 595 35.57 24.10 -0.22
CA GLY A 595 35.90 23.21 -1.34
C GLY A 595 35.00 23.43 -2.56
N THR A 596 35.59 23.62 -3.74
CA THR A 596 34.89 23.57 -5.04
C THR A 596 34.67 22.11 -5.43
N LEU A 597 33.41 21.70 -5.60
CA LEU A 597 33.08 20.38 -6.13
C LEU A 597 33.40 20.37 -7.63
N HIS A 598 34.40 19.60 -8.06
CA HIS A 598 34.76 19.51 -9.48
C HIS A 598 33.97 18.43 -10.21
N LYS A 599 33.69 17.30 -9.54
CA LYS A 599 32.99 16.19 -10.17
C LYS A 599 32.29 15.28 -9.17
N ALA A 600 31.09 14.84 -9.51
CA ALA A 600 30.40 13.74 -8.85
C ALA A 600 30.06 12.64 -9.87
N ASP A 601 30.72 11.49 -9.75
CA ASP A 601 30.40 10.28 -10.50
C ASP A 601 29.73 9.27 -9.56
N PHE A 602 28.40 9.19 -9.67
CA PHE A 602 27.62 8.25 -8.89
C PHE A 602 27.94 6.79 -9.23
N ARG A 603 28.49 6.51 -10.40
CA ARG A 603 28.83 5.16 -10.84
C ARG A 603 30.17 5.12 -11.56
N TYR A 604 31.21 5.12 -10.76
CA TYR A 604 32.60 5.04 -11.21
C TYR A 604 32.93 3.66 -11.77
N LYS A 605 32.74 3.52 -13.09
CA LYS A 605 32.86 2.27 -13.84
C LYS A 605 34.27 1.65 -13.95
N PRO A 606 35.40 2.39 -13.83
CA PRO A 606 36.73 1.76 -13.86
C PRO A 606 36.95 0.67 -12.81
N MET A 607 36.17 0.66 -11.73
CA MET A 607 36.19 -0.43 -10.75
C MET A 607 35.45 -1.69 -11.20
N GLY A 608 34.75 -1.65 -12.34
CA GLY A 608 33.98 -2.74 -12.96
C GLY A 608 32.47 -2.53 -12.86
N TRP A 609 31.69 -2.94 -13.87
CA TRP A 609 30.24 -2.68 -13.94
C TRP A 609 29.45 -3.21 -12.73
N GLN A 610 29.82 -4.38 -12.21
CA GLN A 610 29.17 -5.00 -11.03
C GLN A 610 29.65 -4.44 -9.69
N LYS A 611 30.80 -3.78 -9.70
CA LYS A 611 31.43 -3.17 -8.54
C LYS A 611 31.04 -1.70 -8.55
N ARG A 612 29.89 -1.37 -7.97
CA ARG A 612 29.36 0.00 -7.95
C ARG A 612 30.14 0.83 -6.94
N TYR A 613 30.80 1.89 -7.42
CA TYR A 613 31.54 2.86 -6.62
C TYR A 613 31.02 4.27 -6.91
N ILE A 614 31.03 5.14 -5.91
CA ILE A 614 30.92 6.58 -6.09
C ILE A 614 32.32 7.19 -6.12
N ARG A 615 32.52 8.22 -6.94
CA ARG A 615 33.73 9.04 -6.95
C ARG A 615 33.36 10.51 -6.88
N ILE A 616 33.91 11.20 -5.89
CA ILE A 616 33.73 12.64 -5.67
C ILE A 616 35.10 13.31 -5.75
N GLU A 617 35.21 14.35 -6.56
CA GLU A 617 36.43 15.14 -6.74
C GLU A 617 36.17 16.57 -6.24
N SER A 618 36.97 17.03 -5.29
CA SER A 618 36.83 18.34 -4.63
C SER A 618 38.20 18.97 -4.40
N GLY A 619 38.54 19.99 -5.18
CA GLY A 619 39.93 20.45 -5.31
C GLY A 619 40.88 19.30 -5.65
N GLU A 620 41.93 19.17 -4.84
CA GLU A 620 42.92 18.08 -4.94
C GLU A 620 42.46 16.76 -4.29
N LYS A 621 41.35 16.76 -3.54
CA LYS A 621 40.87 15.57 -2.84
C LYS A 621 39.98 14.72 -3.74
N VAL A 622 40.26 13.42 -3.76
CA VAL A 622 39.46 12.41 -4.45
C VAL A 622 38.94 11.41 -3.44
N TYR A 623 37.62 11.36 -3.27
CA TYR A 623 36.94 10.32 -2.50
C TYR A 623 36.44 9.25 -3.47
N THR A 624 36.71 7.97 -3.18
CA THR A 624 36.17 6.84 -3.94
C THR A 624 35.81 5.72 -2.97
N GLU A 625 34.54 5.33 -2.95
CA GLU A 625 34.08 4.29 -2.03
C GLU A 625 33.02 3.41 -2.66
N LYS A 626 33.00 2.16 -2.22
CA LYS A 626 32.04 1.15 -2.64
C LYS A 626 30.67 1.48 -2.08
N ASP A 627 29.66 1.28 -2.92
CA ASP A 627 28.23 1.46 -2.61
C ASP A 627 27.70 0.73 -1.35
N THR A 628 28.42 -0.26 -0.80
CA THR A 628 28.05 -0.97 0.43
C THR A 628 28.60 -0.31 1.70
N LYS A 629 29.57 0.59 1.56
CA LYS A 629 30.23 1.31 2.67
C LYS A 629 29.93 2.80 2.64
N ASP A 630 29.72 3.35 1.45
CA ASP A 630 29.42 4.74 1.21
C ASP A 630 28.12 5.20 1.91
N LEU A 631 28.20 6.32 2.65
CA LEU A 631 27.11 6.80 3.50
C LEU A 631 25.88 7.21 2.70
N PHE A 632 26.03 7.86 1.54
CA PHE A 632 24.90 8.20 0.67
C PHE A 632 24.16 6.93 0.23
N TYR A 633 24.91 5.93 -0.24
CA TYR A 633 24.32 4.67 -0.68
C TYR A 633 23.70 3.82 0.42
N ARG A 634 24.20 3.90 1.67
CA ARG A 634 23.56 3.20 2.81
C ARG A 634 22.12 3.67 3.00
N PHE A 635 21.88 4.97 3.02
CA PHE A 635 20.52 5.53 3.10
C PHE A 635 19.68 5.32 1.85
N TYR A 636 20.25 5.60 0.67
CA TYR A 636 19.52 5.47 -0.60
C TYR A 636 19.06 4.04 -0.85
N LYS A 637 19.93 3.05 -0.64
CA LYS A 637 19.57 1.63 -0.85
C LYS A 637 18.74 1.02 0.25
N ALA A 638 18.77 1.57 1.46
CA ALA A 638 17.82 1.21 2.49
C ALA A 638 16.39 1.65 2.12
N GLY A 639 16.24 2.59 1.18
CA GLY A 639 14.95 3.10 0.76
C GLY A 639 14.29 3.99 1.82
N ASN A 640 15.02 4.40 2.87
CA ASN A 640 14.45 5.09 4.02
C ASN A 640 14.24 6.59 3.80
N CYS A 641 14.89 7.18 2.79
CA CYS A 641 14.93 8.64 2.55
C CYS A 641 14.40 9.04 1.17
N LEU A 642 13.55 8.21 0.55
CA LEU A 642 13.04 8.47 -0.79
C LEU A 642 11.95 9.55 -0.76
N ALA A 643 11.71 10.20 -1.91
CA ALA A 643 10.56 11.09 -2.08
C ALA A 643 9.26 10.33 -1.78
N GLU A 644 8.30 11.00 -1.15
CA GLU A 644 7.03 10.36 -0.78
C GLU A 644 6.30 9.70 -1.96
N SER A 645 6.37 10.33 -3.15
CA SER A 645 5.82 9.78 -4.39
C SER A 645 6.48 8.47 -4.85
N CYS A 646 7.70 8.18 -4.39
CA CYS A 646 8.43 6.97 -4.76
C CYS A 646 7.98 5.73 -3.98
N TYR A 647 7.37 5.91 -2.80
CA TYR A 647 6.72 4.84 -2.02
C TYR A 647 5.34 4.47 -2.58
N GLU A 648 4.78 5.30 -3.45
CA GLU A 648 3.45 5.14 -4.04
C GLU A 648 3.47 5.39 -5.56
N CYS A 649 4.57 5.01 -6.22
CA CYS A 649 4.77 5.27 -7.63
C CYS A 649 3.94 4.31 -8.49
N ASN A 650 3.11 4.85 -9.39
CA ASN A 650 2.35 4.06 -10.36
C ASN A 650 3.22 3.53 -11.51
N TYR A 651 4.36 4.18 -11.76
CA TYR A 651 5.15 4.02 -12.99
C TYR A 651 6.24 2.94 -12.90
N ARG A 652 6.30 2.18 -11.82
CA ARG A 652 7.16 0.99 -11.76
C ARG A 652 6.59 -0.15 -12.60
N THR A 653 5.28 -0.25 -12.71
CA THR A 653 4.58 -1.32 -13.44
C THR A 653 3.87 -0.81 -14.70
N SER A 654 3.95 0.49 -14.96
CA SER A 654 3.31 1.18 -16.09
C SER A 654 4.23 2.25 -16.67
N GLY A 655 3.92 2.77 -17.85
CA GLY A 655 4.74 3.81 -18.48
C GLY A 655 4.04 4.54 -19.63
N CYS A 656 4.56 5.71 -19.97
CA CYS A 656 4.14 6.50 -21.15
C CYS A 656 5.29 6.69 -22.16
N ALA A 657 6.43 6.05 -21.91
CA ALA A 657 7.62 6.12 -22.73
C ALA A 657 7.50 5.22 -23.96
N ASP A 658 8.28 5.50 -25.00
CA ASP A 658 8.47 4.60 -26.14
C ASP A 658 9.46 3.48 -25.78
N ILE A 659 10.49 3.81 -24.98
CA ILE A 659 11.53 2.88 -24.54
C ILE A 659 11.78 3.05 -23.03
N ARG A 660 11.92 1.94 -22.30
CA ARG A 660 12.41 1.93 -20.92
C ARG A 660 13.77 1.25 -20.81
N LEU A 661 14.71 1.89 -20.12
CA LEU A 661 16.10 1.41 -19.99
C LEU A 661 16.49 1.18 -18.53
N GLY A 662 17.27 0.14 -18.27
CA GLY A 662 17.95 -0.03 -16.99
C GLY A 662 19.06 -1.05 -17.06
N ASP A 663 19.67 -1.38 -15.92
CA ASP A 663 20.68 -2.43 -15.87
C ASP A 663 20.05 -3.82 -15.99
N TYR A 664 20.58 -4.68 -16.86
CA TYR A 664 20.18 -6.07 -16.96
C TYR A 664 20.99 -6.94 -16.00
N TRP A 665 20.54 -6.99 -14.75
CA TRP A 665 21.15 -7.82 -13.73
C TRP A 665 20.78 -9.30 -13.86
N GLY A 666 21.31 -10.14 -12.97
CA GLY A 666 20.90 -11.53 -12.82
C GLY A 666 21.99 -12.54 -13.15
N GLU A 667 21.68 -13.82 -12.95
CA GLU A 667 22.64 -14.91 -13.18
C GLU A 667 23.04 -14.99 -14.66
N LYS A 668 22.12 -14.64 -15.58
CA LYS A 668 22.34 -14.62 -17.04
C LYS A 668 23.54 -13.73 -17.44
N TYR A 669 23.69 -12.57 -16.81
CA TYR A 669 24.75 -11.59 -17.11
C TYR A 669 25.79 -11.45 -16.00
N LYS A 670 25.88 -12.42 -15.07
CA LYS A 670 26.83 -12.40 -13.95
C LYS A 670 28.30 -12.47 -14.38
N ARG A 671 28.59 -12.96 -15.59
CA ARG A 671 29.96 -12.97 -16.15
C ARG A 671 30.27 -11.72 -16.98
N GLU A 672 29.27 -10.88 -17.26
CA GLU A 672 29.46 -9.63 -17.99
C GLU A 672 30.21 -8.62 -17.12
N LYS A 673 31.26 -8.01 -17.69
CA LYS A 673 32.18 -7.09 -16.99
C LYS A 673 32.01 -5.63 -17.42
N THR A 674 31.53 -5.43 -18.64
CA THR A 674 31.48 -4.13 -19.32
C THR A 674 30.07 -3.55 -19.38
N GLY A 675 29.04 -4.36 -19.20
CA GLY A 675 27.65 -3.92 -18.97
C GLY A 675 26.65 -4.38 -20.01
N ALA A 676 25.41 -4.60 -19.55
CA ALA A 676 24.27 -5.00 -20.35
C ALA A 676 23.04 -4.21 -19.89
N SER A 677 22.30 -3.62 -20.82
CA SER A 677 21.08 -2.86 -20.50
C SER A 677 19.86 -3.73 -20.74
N MET A 678 18.90 -3.67 -19.83
CA MET A 678 17.54 -4.15 -20.07
C MET A 678 16.81 -3.04 -20.82
N VAL A 679 16.26 -3.37 -21.99
CA VAL A 679 15.63 -2.43 -22.92
C VAL A 679 14.22 -2.92 -23.21
N LEU A 680 13.21 -2.21 -22.74
CA LEU A 680 11.83 -2.52 -23.09
C LEU A 680 11.39 -1.58 -24.22
N ALA A 681 10.85 -2.14 -25.30
CA ALA A 681 10.09 -1.40 -26.29
C ALA A 681 8.63 -1.41 -25.86
N LEU A 682 8.12 -0.25 -25.45
CA LEU A 682 6.77 -0.08 -24.91
C LEU A 682 5.77 0.43 -25.97
N THR A 683 6.28 0.91 -27.10
CA THR A 683 5.48 1.32 -28.26
C THR A 683 6.12 0.82 -29.54
N GLN A 684 5.33 0.71 -30.62
CA GLN A 684 5.85 0.37 -31.95
C GLN A 684 6.91 1.37 -32.42
N LYS A 685 6.80 2.65 -32.02
CA LYS A 685 7.82 3.68 -32.31
C LYS A 685 9.14 3.34 -31.63
N GLY A 686 9.10 2.89 -30.37
CA GLY A 686 10.29 2.44 -29.64
C GLY A 686 10.95 1.23 -30.28
N GLU A 687 10.14 0.25 -30.71
CA GLU A 687 10.64 -0.95 -31.41
C GLU A 687 11.36 -0.60 -32.71
N LYS A 688 10.73 0.17 -33.61
CA LYS A 688 11.34 0.61 -34.88
C LYS A 688 12.64 1.39 -34.68
N LEU A 689 12.73 2.18 -33.61
CA LEU A 689 13.95 2.90 -33.27
C LEU A 689 15.08 1.95 -32.86
N LEU A 690 14.78 0.91 -32.08
CA LEU A 690 15.77 -0.12 -31.71
C LEU A 690 16.22 -0.93 -32.93
N GLU A 691 15.31 -1.29 -33.83
CA GLU A 691 15.64 -1.93 -35.11
C GLU A 691 16.58 -1.05 -35.95
N SER A 692 16.31 0.25 -36.03
CA SER A 692 17.15 1.20 -36.75
C SER A 692 18.58 1.25 -36.18
N LEU A 693 18.72 1.28 -34.84
CA LEU A 693 20.02 1.24 -34.17
C LEU A 693 20.76 -0.08 -34.40
N TYR A 694 20.04 -1.21 -34.42
CA TYR A 694 20.60 -2.52 -34.69
C TYR A 694 21.10 -2.62 -36.14
N ASN A 695 20.30 -2.17 -37.11
CA ASN A 695 20.63 -2.15 -38.53
C ASN A 695 21.80 -1.22 -38.83
N ALA A 696 21.88 -0.07 -38.15
CA ALA A 696 23.03 0.83 -38.18
C ALA A 696 24.29 0.26 -37.49
N LYS A 697 24.20 -0.96 -36.92
CA LYS A 697 25.26 -1.63 -36.16
C LYS A 697 25.74 -0.85 -34.94
N ALA A 698 24.98 0.13 -34.43
CA ALA A 698 25.31 0.89 -33.23
C ALA A 698 25.18 0.03 -31.96
N VAL A 699 24.20 -0.88 -31.94
CA VAL A 699 23.92 -1.77 -30.81
C VAL A 699 23.87 -3.24 -31.23
N ALA A 700 24.15 -4.12 -30.28
CA ALA A 700 23.72 -5.51 -30.28
C ALA A 700 22.42 -5.61 -29.45
N LEU A 701 21.44 -6.35 -29.98
CA LEU A 701 20.17 -6.64 -29.33
C LEU A 701 19.96 -8.15 -29.27
N GLU A 702 19.51 -8.63 -28.12
CA GLU A 702 19.09 -10.03 -27.90
C GLU A 702 17.70 -10.00 -27.27
N GLU A 703 16.69 -10.50 -27.97
CA GLU A 703 15.32 -10.57 -27.45
C GLU A 703 15.22 -11.58 -26.29
N ASN A 704 14.43 -11.22 -25.29
CA ASN A 704 14.28 -11.93 -24.03
C ASN A 704 12.82 -11.90 -23.59
N SER A 705 12.45 -12.81 -22.69
CA SER A 705 11.09 -12.83 -22.14
C SER A 705 10.81 -11.56 -21.34
N ILE A 706 9.64 -10.94 -21.55
CA ILE A 706 9.17 -9.80 -20.75
C ILE A 706 9.04 -10.16 -19.25
N THR A 707 8.93 -11.45 -18.91
CA THR A 707 8.91 -11.92 -17.51
C THR A 707 10.18 -11.56 -16.75
N ASP A 708 11.32 -11.43 -17.43
CA ASP A 708 12.59 -11.03 -16.83
C ASP A 708 12.49 -9.66 -16.14
N TYR A 709 11.67 -8.75 -16.65
CA TYR A 709 11.42 -7.47 -15.99
C TYR A 709 10.92 -7.67 -14.55
N TRP A 710 9.94 -8.54 -14.39
CA TRP A 710 9.28 -8.80 -13.10
C TRP A 710 10.15 -9.62 -12.16
N GLU A 711 10.87 -10.62 -12.70
CA GLU A 711 11.69 -11.55 -11.94
C GLU A 711 13.06 -10.98 -11.55
N ILE A 712 13.60 -10.03 -12.31
CA ILE A 712 14.95 -9.49 -12.08
C ILE A 712 14.90 -8.11 -11.45
N GLN A 713 14.01 -7.23 -11.92
CA GLN A 713 13.93 -5.85 -11.40
C GLN A 713 13.05 -5.76 -10.15
N HIS A 714 12.12 -6.70 -9.97
CA HIS A 714 11.14 -6.68 -8.88
C HIS A 714 10.51 -5.29 -8.70
N PRO A 715 9.74 -4.79 -9.69
CA PRO A 715 9.28 -3.40 -9.75
C PRO A 715 8.15 -3.11 -8.74
N GLN A 716 8.46 -3.22 -7.45
CA GLN A 716 7.57 -2.94 -6.33
C GLN A 716 7.93 -1.61 -5.69
N ASN A 717 6.93 -0.97 -5.08
CA ASN A 717 7.20 0.21 -4.27
C ASN A 717 7.85 -0.20 -2.95
N GLU A 718 8.84 0.59 -2.52
CA GLU A 718 9.40 0.45 -1.18
C GLU A 718 8.35 0.82 -0.13
N LYS A 719 8.54 0.36 1.11
CA LYS A 719 7.69 0.76 2.23
C LYS A 719 8.28 2.01 2.89
N LYS A 720 7.46 3.04 3.08
CA LYS A 720 7.85 4.23 3.84
C LYS A 720 8.06 3.84 5.32
N PRO A 721 9.24 4.07 5.91
CA PRO A 721 9.47 3.75 7.32
C PRO A 721 8.68 4.71 8.22
N LEU A 722 8.24 4.24 9.39
CA LEU A 722 7.51 5.12 10.33
C LEU A 722 8.37 6.29 10.85
N PHE A 723 9.66 6.03 11.05
CA PHE A 723 10.63 7.03 11.50
C PHE A 723 11.07 8.00 10.39
N TYR A 724 10.48 7.95 9.19
CA TYR A 724 10.87 8.75 8.03
C TYR A 724 11.04 10.25 8.35
N TYR A 725 10.06 10.85 9.01
CA TYR A 725 10.10 12.28 9.33
C TYR A 725 11.15 12.60 10.39
N ARG A 726 11.28 11.74 11.42
CA ARG A 726 12.30 11.87 12.47
C ARG A 726 13.71 11.80 11.87
N MET A 727 13.98 10.78 11.05
CA MET A 727 15.26 10.60 10.39
C MET A 727 15.66 11.80 9.53
N LEU A 728 14.75 12.34 8.70
CA LEU A 728 15.05 13.53 7.90
C LEU A 728 15.26 14.78 8.77
N SER A 729 14.52 14.90 9.87
CA SER A 729 14.72 15.97 10.86
C SER A 729 16.09 15.86 11.52
N ASP A 730 16.50 14.68 11.95
CA ASP A 730 17.79 14.44 12.58
C ASP A 730 18.95 14.73 11.62
N MET A 731 18.83 14.30 10.35
CA MET A 731 19.78 14.65 9.29
C MET A 731 19.90 16.15 9.10
N LYS A 732 18.76 16.85 9.06
CA LYS A 732 18.70 18.30 8.85
C LYS A 732 19.25 19.10 10.04
N SER A 733 19.07 18.61 11.27
CA SER A 733 19.57 19.26 12.48
C SER A 733 21.09 19.35 12.52
N GLY A 734 21.78 18.40 11.87
CA GLY A 734 23.24 18.33 11.88
C GLY A 734 23.87 17.91 13.21
N ASN A 735 23.07 17.57 14.23
CA ASN A 735 23.54 17.21 15.58
C ASN A 735 24.34 15.90 15.61
N ASN A 736 24.04 14.99 14.68
CA ASN A 736 24.71 13.69 14.55
C ASN A 736 25.45 13.61 13.20
N SER A 737 26.50 12.79 13.15
CA SER A 737 27.13 12.42 11.88
C SER A 737 26.23 11.47 11.07
N LEU A 738 26.33 11.47 9.74
CA LEU A 738 25.64 10.53 8.87
C LEU A 738 26.05 9.10 9.17
N LYS A 739 27.27 8.86 9.68
CA LYS A 739 27.67 7.53 10.15
C LYS A 739 26.80 7.09 11.33
N ALA A 740 26.62 7.94 12.34
CA ALA A 740 25.78 7.63 13.49
C ALA A 740 24.31 7.42 13.07
N LEU A 741 23.80 8.30 12.20
CA LEU A 741 22.44 8.18 11.66
C LEU A 741 22.25 6.94 10.79
N ALA A 742 23.24 6.55 9.98
CA ALA A 742 23.17 5.34 9.16
C ALA A 742 23.17 4.09 10.05
N ASP A 743 23.90 4.13 11.15
CA ASP A 743 23.95 3.06 12.13
C ASP A 743 22.64 2.92 12.92
N GLU A 744 21.95 4.03 13.18
CA GLU A 744 20.61 4.04 13.79
C GLU A 744 19.53 3.57 12.80
N TYR A 745 19.48 4.17 11.61
CA TYR A 745 18.34 4.07 10.70
C TYR A 745 18.52 3.03 9.58
N CYS A 746 19.75 2.68 9.18
CA CYS A 746 20.00 1.79 8.03
C CYS A 746 20.53 0.41 8.44
N ARG A 747 21.25 0.30 9.56
CA ARG A 747 21.93 -0.94 9.99
C ARG A 747 21.02 -2.16 10.01
N GLN A 748 19.77 -2.01 10.45
CA GLN A 748 18.84 -3.12 10.55
C GLN A 748 18.38 -3.61 9.17
N TYR A 749 18.13 -2.68 8.24
CA TYR A 749 17.86 -3.04 6.84
C TYR A 749 19.07 -3.78 6.23
N GLU A 750 20.28 -3.29 6.49
CA GLU A 750 21.52 -3.92 6.03
C GLU A 750 21.68 -5.35 6.57
N GLN A 751 21.42 -5.55 7.87
CA GLN A 751 21.42 -6.87 8.52
C GLN A 751 20.34 -7.80 7.93
N ALA A 752 19.10 -7.32 7.80
CA ALA A 752 18.01 -8.08 7.22
C ALA A 752 18.36 -8.54 5.79
N ARG A 753 18.93 -7.65 4.97
CA ARG A 753 19.37 -7.98 3.60
C ARG A 753 20.44 -9.07 3.57
N LEU A 754 21.38 -9.06 4.51
CA LEU A 754 22.39 -10.13 4.63
C LEU A 754 21.73 -11.47 5.00
N ILE A 755 20.79 -11.46 5.95
CA ILE A 755 20.01 -12.64 6.34
C ILE A 755 19.22 -13.17 5.14
N TYR A 756 18.49 -12.33 4.41
CA TYR A 756 17.74 -12.75 3.22
C TYR A 756 18.65 -13.34 2.14
N LYS A 757 19.83 -12.75 1.91
CA LYS A 757 20.81 -13.28 0.95
C LYS A 757 21.35 -14.65 1.39
N ALA A 758 21.58 -14.84 2.69
CA ALA A 758 21.98 -16.13 3.25
C ALA A 758 20.85 -17.17 3.15
N ALA A 759 19.64 -16.82 3.56
CA ALA A 759 18.45 -17.66 3.48
C ALA A 759 18.12 -18.07 2.04
N GLY A 760 18.23 -17.15 1.07
CA GLY A 760 18.07 -17.45 -0.35
C GLY A 760 19.11 -18.42 -0.89
N ARG A 761 20.35 -18.40 -0.38
CA ARG A 761 21.37 -19.42 -0.70
C ARG A 761 21.00 -20.78 -0.10
N CYS A 762 20.56 -20.81 1.15
CA CYS A 762 20.10 -22.05 1.81
C CYS A 762 18.86 -22.64 1.11
N GLY A 763 17.90 -21.82 0.69
CA GLY A 763 16.73 -22.25 -0.07
C GLY A 763 17.09 -22.90 -1.41
N LYS A 764 18.04 -22.31 -2.16
CA LYS A 764 18.57 -22.89 -3.40
C LYS A 764 19.31 -24.22 -3.17
N ILE A 765 20.02 -24.35 -2.04
CA ILE A 765 20.66 -25.61 -1.63
C ILE A 765 19.60 -26.66 -1.28
N ALA A 766 18.57 -26.29 -0.51
CA ALA A 766 17.47 -27.18 -0.17
C ALA A 766 16.71 -27.65 -1.43
N GLU A 767 16.38 -26.74 -2.36
CA GLU A 767 15.76 -27.07 -3.65
C GLU A 767 16.62 -28.05 -4.47
N ARG A 768 17.94 -27.85 -4.53
CA ARG A 768 18.87 -28.78 -5.18
C ARG A 768 18.85 -30.16 -4.50
N LEU A 769 18.87 -30.21 -3.18
CA LEU A 769 18.81 -31.47 -2.42
C LEU A 769 17.46 -32.19 -2.59
N THR A 770 16.34 -31.46 -2.66
CA THR A 770 15.03 -32.04 -2.96
C THR A 770 14.90 -32.50 -4.41
N LYS A 771 15.47 -31.78 -5.39
CA LYS A 771 15.51 -32.23 -6.79
C LYS A 771 16.35 -33.50 -6.94
N VAL A 772 17.47 -33.61 -6.22
CA VAL A 772 18.29 -34.84 -6.16
C VAL A 772 17.53 -36.00 -5.51
N LYS A 773 16.79 -35.77 -4.42
CA LYS A 773 15.91 -36.80 -3.81
C LYS A 773 14.76 -37.21 -4.75
N TYR A 774 14.17 -36.28 -5.48
CA TYR A 774 13.09 -36.56 -6.44
C TYR A 774 13.61 -37.37 -7.64
N PHE A 775 14.81 -37.07 -8.14
CA PHE A 775 15.47 -37.85 -9.20
C PHE A 775 15.81 -39.27 -8.72
N ASN A 776 16.32 -39.42 -7.49
CA ASN A 776 16.62 -40.73 -6.90
C ASN A 776 15.36 -41.58 -6.62
N LEU A 777 14.23 -40.94 -6.28
CA LEU A 777 12.94 -41.62 -6.10
C LEU A 777 12.29 -42.02 -7.45
N LYS A 778 12.49 -41.23 -8.51
CA LYS A 778 12.02 -41.56 -9.86
C LYS A 778 12.80 -42.74 -10.45
N ASN A 779 14.14 -42.74 -10.33
CA ASN A 779 14.97 -43.86 -10.79
C ASN A 779 14.69 -45.16 -10.01
N ARG A 780 14.34 -45.10 -8.72
CA ARG A 780 13.90 -46.27 -7.95
C ARG A 780 12.55 -46.83 -8.42
N ARG A 781 11.62 -45.98 -8.88
CA ARG A 781 10.31 -46.39 -9.42
C ARG A 781 10.41 -46.96 -10.84
N GLU A 782 11.32 -46.46 -11.66
CA GLU A 782 11.57 -46.98 -13.01
C GLU A 782 12.24 -48.37 -12.93
N ASN A 783 13.22 -48.57 -12.03
CA ASN A 783 13.84 -49.89 -11.80
C ASN A 783 12.87 -50.93 -11.22
N THR A 784 11.90 -50.54 -10.39
CA THR A 784 10.88 -51.49 -9.85
C THR A 784 9.82 -51.87 -10.89
N ASN A 785 9.55 -51.01 -11.87
CA ASN A 785 8.62 -51.32 -12.97
C ASN A 785 9.28 -52.20 -14.07
N GLU A 786 10.58 -52.05 -14.32
CA GLU A 786 11.31 -52.99 -15.20
C GLU A 786 11.46 -54.39 -14.60
N GLN A 787 11.56 -54.50 -13.27
CA GLN A 787 11.61 -55.79 -12.57
C GLN A 787 10.25 -56.48 -12.49
N ARG A 788 9.13 -55.74 -12.55
CA ARG A 788 7.78 -56.33 -12.68
C ARG A 788 7.46 -56.80 -14.09
N LYS A 789 7.91 -56.08 -15.13
CA LYS A 789 7.74 -56.50 -16.54
C LYS A 789 8.60 -57.69 -16.99
N LYS A 790 9.52 -58.18 -16.15
CA LYS A 790 10.28 -59.42 -16.40
C LYS A 790 9.71 -60.64 -15.66
N ASN A 791 8.71 -60.43 -14.79
CA ASN A 791 8.09 -61.47 -13.97
C ASN A 791 6.58 -61.63 -14.26
N ASP A 792 6.06 -60.93 -15.28
CA ASP A 792 4.81 -61.21 -15.98
C ASP A 792 5.19 -61.60 -17.41
#